data_AF-A0A7G9FNV6-F1
#
_entry.id   AF-A0A7G9FNV6-F1
#
_cell.length_a   1.000
_cell.length_b   1.000
_cell.length_c   1.000
_cell.angle_alpha   90.00
_cell.angle_beta   90.00
_cell.angle_gamma   90.00
#
_symmetry.space_group_name_H-M   'P 1'
#
loop_
_entity.id
_entity.type
_entity.pdbx_description
1 polymer ?
#
loop_
_entity_poly.entity_id
_entity_poly.type
_entity_poly.pdbx_seq_one_letter_code
_entity_poly.pdbx_strand_id
1 'polypeptide(L)'
;MIRFKKSKKILAAILTAGMLLAGNGVPICAAEPVSVAQTEEQLNYLVVGSPVVCTPGSQFVLADVGDGTEKLSDAVLTYVNVETGTSYEVTADTVDEGSLLFNMEFDDTQPSGEYEVTTIEVVADGEKRIVRMVDTGIDAKFGINTDVDSEADAYVVDEQAEQDAEEACGEDGITVLDAEGQEMTFDSLTEALQEADDSVADSGIATQSTANPNLVVVLDPGHGGSDPGACKYGLREADLTLKIAQYCKSKLEEYSHVEVYMTRTADTDNNLANRVAYAKKFNPDVFVSIHINAVGGQHGGAEVYYPNGNYIPGIGTEGKELAEVIQQKLVALGLYNRGIKIRNTEDGSQYPDGSPSDYLGVIKRSKEAGFPAVLIEHAFIDNYGDVYNFLSREDKVKEMGYADATAIAEYYGLSKNGNYGSKATIADTIRTAYDGGTSEALTPIMTTPTTSVDRMVSYYKSNATFPTYYQEHDTEIKASSNPLQTFCQIFYDEAVAEGVDPGVVFAQAMKETGFLRFGGDVKIEQYNFCGLGATGGGAAGQAFGSVRLGVRAQVQHLKAYASQEDLKNAVVDPRFQYVTRGCATFVEYLGIQENPWGKGWATASNYGYSIVNDYMYKFCTVKKTSSTANSFLNVAYSTHVQSYGWQADKFNGMTSGTTGLGKRLEAIKIKVGGEYDLGVTYQTHVQTLGWGNWVDDGALSGTTGQAKRLEAIRIKLTGNDADKFDVYYRVHAQTFGWLGWAKNGETAGTSGFAKRLEAIQIYVVPKGMTPSSGTSAVSYVQYGKAASKSDQPGLINYATHVQTYGNQQFVSDGSFSGTYGEAKRLEAIRIQVNNDALGVDGGVTYHTHVQKLGWQPWVSDGVVSGTTGQAKRLEAIEIKLTGELAEKYDVYYRVHAQTFGWLNWAKNGQTAGTVGYAKRLEGIQIVLVPKGGKAPSATPLNDGRACIIK
;
A
#
# COMPACT_ATOMS: atom_id res chain seq x y z
N MET A 1 33.13 -26.13 47.53
CA MET A 1 33.11 -25.29 48.76
C MET A 1 34.03 -24.10 48.49
N ILE A 2 33.72 -22.92 49.07
CA ILE A 2 34.31 -21.57 48.85
C ILE A 2 33.63 -20.84 47.67
N ARG A 3 32.53 -20.08 47.89
CA ARG A 3 32.37 -18.65 48.32
C ARG A 3 32.67 -17.63 47.21
N PHE A 4 31.62 -17.00 46.69
CA PHE A 4 31.65 -15.90 45.71
C PHE A 4 31.19 -14.58 46.35
N LYS A 5 31.92 -13.48 46.11
CA LYS A 5 31.61 -12.12 46.60
C LYS A 5 30.55 -11.45 45.72
N LYS A 6 29.57 -10.83 46.38
CA LYS A 6 28.40 -10.11 45.84
C LYS A 6 28.80 -8.72 45.31
N SER A 7 28.39 -8.37 44.09
CA SER A 7 28.07 -6.98 43.68
C SER A 7 27.19 -6.95 42.43
N LYS A 8 27.47 -7.80 41.42
CA LYS A 8 26.76 -7.77 40.13
C LYS A 8 25.27 -8.17 40.16
N LYS A 9 24.81 -8.92 41.17
CA LYS A 9 23.39 -9.30 41.29
C LYS A 9 22.51 -8.22 41.93
N ILE A 10 23.07 -7.32 42.73
CA ILE A 10 22.29 -6.24 43.37
C ILE A 10 21.98 -5.16 42.33
N LEU A 11 22.96 -4.79 41.50
CA LEU A 11 22.75 -3.92 40.34
C LEU A 11 21.68 -4.47 39.39
N ALA A 12 21.75 -5.76 39.06
CA ALA A 12 20.74 -6.43 38.24
C ALA A 12 19.36 -6.47 38.93
N ALA A 13 19.28 -6.69 40.24
CA ALA A 13 18.01 -6.74 40.97
C ALA A 13 17.37 -5.36 41.16
N ILE A 14 18.16 -4.30 41.36
CA ILE A 14 17.69 -2.92 41.48
C ILE A 14 17.26 -2.36 40.12
N LEU A 15 18.04 -2.60 39.05
CA LEU A 15 17.62 -2.30 37.68
C LEU A 15 16.32 -3.02 37.32
N THR A 16 16.18 -4.29 37.70
CA THR A 16 14.95 -5.05 37.47
C THR A 16 13.77 -4.52 38.30
N ALA A 17 13.99 -4.05 39.54
CA ALA A 17 12.93 -3.51 40.40
C ALA A 17 12.47 -2.11 39.97
N GLY A 18 13.39 -1.23 39.53
CA GLY A 18 13.06 0.06 38.94
C GLY A 18 12.29 -0.07 37.61
N MET A 19 12.69 -1.03 36.77
CA MET A 19 11.97 -1.40 35.53
C MET A 19 10.56 -1.96 35.78
N LEU A 20 10.25 -2.46 36.97
CA LEU A 20 8.96 -3.07 37.33
C LEU A 20 7.97 -2.08 37.97
N LEU A 21 8.43 -0.90 38.42
CA LEU A 21 7.60 0.10 39.09
C LEU A 21 7.16 1.26 38.17
N ALA A 22 7.81 1.47 37.03
CA ALA A 22 7.32 2.35 35.96
C ALA A 22 6.34 1.58 35.06
N GLY A 23 5.05 1.83 35.22
CA GLY A 23 3.95 1.02 34.69
C GLY A 23 3.72 1.01 33.16
N ASN A 24 4.75 1.04 32.31
CA ASN A 24 4.62 0.97 30.85
C ASN A 24 5.77 0.20 30.17
N GLY A 25 5.92 -1.10 30.46
CA GLY A 25 6.40 -2.15 29.53
C GLY A 25 7.62 -1.95 28.60
N VAL A 26 8.45 -0.92 28.75
CA VAL A 26 9.64 -0.62 27.93
C VAL A 26 10.87 -0.62 28.85
N PRO A 27 11.96 -1.35 28.52
CA PRO A 27 13.21 -1.25 29.27
C PRO A 27 13.81 0.15 29.09
N ILE A 28 14.06 0.87 30.18
CA ILE A 28 14.87 2.11 30.16
C ILE A 28 16.35 1.70 30.15
N CYS A 29 17.11 2.09 29.13
CA CYS A 29 18.55 1.86 29.05
C CYS A 29 19.29 2.97 29.81
N ALA A 30 19.90 2.64 30.94
CA ALA A 30 20.81 3.54 31.65
C ALA A 30 22.11 3.75 30.84
N ALA A 31 22.72 4.93 30.92
CA ALA A 31 24.10 5.13 30.48
C ALA A 31 25.06 4.19 31.27
N GLU A 32 26.19 3.81 30.68
CA GLU A 32 27.19 3.00 31.39
C GLU A 32 27.71 3.74 32.64
N PRO A 33 27.96 3.05 33.77
CA PRO A 33 28.45 3.69 34.97
C PRO A 33 29.85 4.26 34.77
N VAL A 34 30.01 5.57 34.96
CA VAL A 34 31.32 6.22 35.00
C VAL A 34 31.98 5.84 36.33
N SER A 35 33.09 5.09 36.30
CA SER A 35 33.89 4.82 37.50
C SER A 35 34.83 5.99 37.77
N VAL A 36 34.67 6.64 38.91
CA VAL A 36 35.54 7.73 39.35
C VAL A 36 36.66 7.16 40.20
N ALA A 37 37.90 7.66 40.04
CA ALA A 37 38.94 7.40 41.02
C ALA A 37 38.47 7.89 42.40
N GLN A 38 38.71 7.13 43.47
CA GLN A 38 38.34 7.52 44.84
C GLN A 38 38.87 8.92 45.15
N THR A 39 37.98 9.91 45.13
CA THR A 39 38.25 11.23 45.70
C THR A 39 38.17 11.13 47.23
N GLU A 40 38.75 12.10 47.95
CA GLU A 40 38.62 12.16 49.42
C GLU A 40 37.13 12.28 49.87
N GLU A 41 36.22 12.57 48.95
CA GLU A 41 34.77 12.61 49.15
C GLU A 41 34.09 11.43 48.42
N GLN A 42 33.93 10.31 49.14
CA GLN A 42 33.46 8.98 48.71
C GLN A 42 32.19 8.96 47.80
N LEU A 43 32.36 9.11 46.49
CA LEU A 43 31.37 8.77 45.45
C LEU A 43 32.00 7.77 44.48
N ASN A 44 31.53 6.52 44.50
CA ASN A 44 32.09 5.43 43.69
C ASN A 44 31.59 5.47 42.25
N TYR A 45 30.29 5.73 42.06
CA TYR A 45 29.68 5.97 40.75
C TYR A 45 28.40 6.78 40.88
N LEU A 46 28.03 7.46 39.80
CA LEU A 46 26.74 8.11 39.62
C LEU A 46 26.23 7.83 38.21
N VAL A 47 24.96 7.47 38.09
CA VAL A 47 24.30 7.16 36.83
C VAL A 47 23.01 7.95 36.76
N VAL A 48 22.86 8.73 35.69
CA VAL A 48 21.60 9.39 35.34
C VAL A 48 20.86 8.49 34.36
N GLY A 49 19.57 8.22 34.63
CA GLY A 49 18.80 7.19 33.93
C GLY A 49 18.57 7.47 32.45
N SER A 50 18.39 8.73 32.07
CA SER A 50 18.27 9.20 30.68
C SER A 50 18.92 10.58 30.52
N PRO A 51 19.66 10.87 29.44
CA PRO A 51 20.18 12.21 29.18
C PRO A 51 19.06 13.21 28.84
N VAL A 52 17.89 12.75 28.39
CA VAL A 52 16.72 13.59 28.07
C VAL A 52 15.44 12.96 28.59
N VAL A 53 14.56 13.75 29.21
CA VAL A 53 13.25 13.34 29.72
C VAL A 53 12.15 14.13 29.00
N CYS A 54 11.21 13.42 28.38
CA CYS A 54 10.05 14.03 27.71
C CYS A 54 8.89 14.14 28.68
N THR A 55 8.24 15.30 28.79
CA THR A 55 7.08 15.46 29.68
C THR A 55 5.77 15.02 29.01
N PRO A 56 4.82 14.44 29.79
CA PRO A 56 5.04 13.90 31.13
C PRO A 56 5.94 12.66 31.07
N GLY A 57 6.88 12.53 32.00
CA GLY A 57 7.85 11.43 32.01
C GLY A 57 8.68 11.37 33.27
N SER A 58 9.38 10.26 33.45
CA SER A 58 10.09 9.90 34.68
C SER A 58 11.59 9.83 34.44
N GLN A 59 12.37 10.08 35.48
CA GLN A 59 13.83 9.99 35.50
C GLN A 59 14.27 9.25 36.76
N PHE A 60 15.45 8.64 36.73
CA PHE A 60 16.11 8.22 37.95
C PHE A 60 17.57 8.64 38.01
N VAL A 61 18.11 8.74 39.23
CA VAL A 61 19.55 8.83 39.47
C VAL A 61 19.94 7.70 40.42
N LEU A 62 20.94 6.93 40.04
CA LEU A 62 21.54 5.89 40.87
C LEU A 62 22.94 6.35 41.29
N ALA A 63 23.22 6.37 42.58
CA ALA A 63 24.54 6.74 43.11
C ALA A 63 25.02 5.70 44.11
N ASP A 64 26.33 5.51 44.22
CA ASP A 64 26.94 4.75 45.30
C ASP A 64 27.98 5.59 46.04
N VAL A 65 27.73 5.79 47.32
CA VAL A 65 28.52 6.68 48.18
C VAL A 65 29.20 5.93 49.33
N GLY A 66 29.26 4.60 49.29
CA GLY A 66 29.71 3.78 50.42
C GLY A 66 31.12 3.21 50.26
N ASP A 67 31.93 3.19 51.32
CA ASP A 67 33.11 2.32 51.40
C ASP A 67 32.77 0.87 51.82
N GLY A 68 31.48 0.59 52.02
CA GLY A 68 30.93 -0.69 52.46
C GLY A 68 30.94 -0.91 53.98
N THR A 69 31.25 0.11 54.80
CA THR A 69 31.36 -0.03 56.26
C THR A 69 30.37 0.81 57.08
N GLU A 70 29.81 1.87 56.51
CA GLU A 70 28.89 2.82 57.16
C GLU A 70 27.41 2.41 57.03
N LYS A 71 26.55 2.78 58.00
CA LYS A 71 25.08 2.63 57.88
C LYS A 71 24.44 3.92 57.40
N LEU A 72 23.97 3.92 56.16
CA LEU A 72 23.19 5.01 55.58
C LEU A 72 21.72 4.90 56.03
N SER A 73 21.12 6.01 56.48
CA SER A 73 19.72 6.04 56.93
C SER A 73 18.81 6.93 56.09
N ASP A 74 19.36 7.91 55.38
CA ASP A 74 18.61 8.85 54.54
C ASP A 74 19.52 9.46 53.48
N ALA A 75 18.95 9.86 52.35
CA ALA A 75 19.66 10.56 51.29
C ALA A 75 18.75 11.50 50.50
N VAL A 76 19.23 12.71 50.19
CA VAL A 76 18.55 13.72 49.39
C VAL A 76 19.46 14.16 48.25
N LEU A 77 18.94 14.15 47.03
CA LEU A 77 19.61 14.66 45.84
C LEU A 77 19.04 16.03 45.49
N THR A 78 19.92 16.99 45.22
CA THR A 78 19.57 18.33 44.76
C THR A 78 19.99 18.50 43.30
N TYR A 79 19.07 18.97 42.47
CA TYR A 79 19.33 19.27 41.06
C TYR A 79 18.77 20.64 40.69
N VAL A 80 19.40 21.32 39.74
CA VAL A 80 19.13 22.73 39.40
C VAL A 80 18.87 22.86 37.92
N ASN A 81 17.81 23.58 37.54
CA ASN A 81 17.63 24.01 36.15
C ASN A 81 18.67 25.10 35.83
N VAL A 82 19.58 24.81 34.89
CA VAL A 82 20.77 25.64 34.61
C VAL A 82 20.38 27.05 34.10
N GLU A 83 19.28 27.16 33.37
CA GLU A 83 18.83 28.46 32.82
C GLU A 83 18.16 29.36 33.85
N THR A 84 17.29 28.79 34.70
CA THR A 84 16.49 29.56 35.67
C THR A 84 17.15 29.66 37.04
N GLY A 85 18.13 28.80 37.35
CA GLY A 85 18.72 28.65 38.67
C GLY A 85 17.78 28.05 39.71
N THR A 86 16.64 27.51 39.28
CA THR A 86 15.64 26.93 40.19
C THR A 86 16.15 25.58 40.72
N SER A 87 16.20 25.45 42.04
CA SER A 87 16.68 24.24 42.72
C SER A 87 15.51 23.33 43.10
N TYR A 88 15.72 22.02 42.96
CA TYR A 88 14.77 20.96 43.25
C TYR A 88 15.46 19.89 44.11
N GLU A 89 14.70 19.24 44.99
CA GLU A 89 15.19 18.18 45.87
C GLU A 89 14.34 16.92 45.73
N VAL A 90 14.99 15.76 45.71
CA VAL A 90 14.35 14.44 45.70
C VAL A 90 14.98 13.55 46.77
N THR A 91 14.14 12.95 47.62
CA THR A 91 14.58 11.98 48.63
C THR A 91 14.74 10.61 47.97
N ALA A 92 15.77 9.85 48.35
CA ALA A 92 16.00 8.51 47.81
C ALA A 92 14.84 7.57 48.14
N ASP A 93 14.34 6.88 47.11
CA ASP A 93 13.35 5.81 47.27
C ASP A 93 13.98 4.53 47.84
N THR A 94 15.29 4.34 47.63
CA THR A 94 16.05 3.20 48.15
C THR A 94 17.40 3.65 48.67
N VAL A 95 17.72 3.21 49.90
CA VAL A 95 19.02 3.36 50.56
C VAL A 95 19.42 1.98 51.07
N ASP A 96 20.40 1.33 50.42
CA ASP A 96 20.84 -0.03 50.79
C ASP A 96 22.36 -0.20 50.60
N GLU A 97 23.06 -0.55 51.68
CA GLU A 97 24.51 -0.89 51.69
C GLU A 97 25.45 0.06 50.90
N GLY A 98 25.13 1.35 50.79
CA GLY A 98 25.94 2.34 50.05
C GLY A 98 25.30 2.83 48.74
N SER A 99 24.35 2.08 48.21
CA SER A 99 23.63 2.39 46.97
C SER A 99 22.34 3.18 47.23
N LEU A 100 22.13 4.21 46.41
CA LEU A 100 21.05 5.18 46.49
C LEU A 100 20.29 5.21 45.15
N LEU A 101 18.96 5.10 45.17
CA LEU A 101 18.11 5.30 44.00
C LEU A 101 17.13 6.45 44.25
N PHE A 102 17.16 7.44 43.37
CA PHE A 102 16.25 8.59 43.36
C PHE A 102 15.35 8.51 42.13
N ASN A 103 14.03 8.48 42.27
CA ASN A 103 13.09 8.59 41.15
C ASN A 103 12.46 9.98 41.13
N MET A 104 12.40 10.58 39.94
CA MET A 104 11.83 11.91 39.70
C MET A 104 10.73 11.80 38.65
N GLU A 105 9.62 12.51 38.86
CA GLU A 105 8.50 12.58 37.93
C GLU A 105 8.34 14.02 37.44
N PHE A 106 8.21 14.18 36.13
CA PHE A 106 8.06 15.49 35.49
C PHE A 106 6.76 15.52 34.70
N ASP A 107 5.93 16.52 34.98
CA ASP A 107 4.71 16.79 34.22
C ASP A 107 4.93 17.90 33.19
N ASP A 108 3.91 18.17 32.37
CA ASP A 108 3.96 19.20 31.32
C ASP A 108 4.12 20.65 31.85
N THR A 109 4.11 20.85 33.16
CA THR A 109 4.36 22.17 33.78
C THR A 109 5.82 22.37 34.15
N GLN A 110 6.64 21.31 34.13
CA GLN A 110 8.06 21.40 34.42
C GLN A 110 8.77 22.24 33.34
N PRO A 111 9.60 23.24 33.72
CA PRO A 111 10.36 24.02 32.75
C PRO A 111 11.25 23.14 31.87
N SER A 112 11.15 23.32 30.56
CA SER A 112 12.15 22.77 29.65
C SER A 112 13.53 23.38 29.93
N GLY A 113 14.58 22.65 29.61
CA GLY A 113 15.96 23.12 29.75
C GLY A 113 16.89 22.06 30.32
N GLU A 114 18.16 22.43 30.45
CA GLU A 114 19.19 21.61 31.08
C GLU A 114 19.05 21.63 32.60
N TYR A 115 19.21 20.45 33.22
CA TYR A 115 19.23 20.27 34.66
C TYR A 115 20.54 19.60 35.07
N GLU A 116 21.15 20.09 36.13
CA GLU A 116 22.42 19.59 36.68
C GLU A 116 22.20 19.06 38.09
N VAL A 117 22.67 17.85 38.37
CA VAL A 117 22.75 17.32 39.74
C VAL A 117 23.89 18.04 40.45
N THR A 118 23.58 18.70 41.55
CA THR A 118 24.55 19.56 42.26
C THR A 118 25.08 18.91 43.53
N THR A 119 24.21 18.28 44.32
CA THR A 119 24.61 17.65 45.59
C THR A 119 23.84 16.37 45.89
N ILE A 120 24.49 15.43 46.58
CA ILE A 120 23.84 14.33 47.29
C ILE A 120 24.19 14.48 48.78
N GLU A 121 23.20 14.79 49.60
CA GLU A 121 23.31 14.77 51.07
C GLU A 121 22.93 13.37 51.57
N VAL A 122 23.80 12.74 52.36
CA VAL A 122 23.53 11.46 53.02
C VAL A 122 23.66 11.56 54.53
N VAL A 123 22.86 10.78 55.25
CA VAL A 123 22.98 10.61 56.70
C VAL A 123 23.63 9.25 56.98
N ALA A 124 24.89 9.28 57.42
CA ALA A 124 25.69 8.12 57.77
C ALA A 124 25.94 8.10 59.28
N ASP A 125 25.56 7.02 59.97
CA ASP A 125 25.73 6.86 61.43
C ASP A 125 25.20 8.03 62.28
N GLY A 126 24.22 8.79 61.77
CA GLY A 126 23.59 9.93 62.43
C GLY A 126 24.25 11.29 62.15
N GLU A 127 25.31 11.35 61.35
CA GLU A 127 25.94 12.59 60.88
C GLU A 127 25.62 12.85 59.39
N LYS A 128 25.47 14.13 59.03
CA LYS A 128 25.22 14.54 57.64
C LYS A 128 26.54 14.69 56.88
N ARG A 129 26.62 14.06 55.72
CA ARG A 129 27.70 14.21 54.75
C ARG A 129 27.12 14.72 53.44
N ILE A 130 27.74 15.71 52.83
CA ILE A 130 27.32 16.26 51.53
C ILE A 130 28.40 15.92 50.52
N VAL A 131 28.02 15.26 49.43
CA VAL A 131 28.84 15.10 48.23
C VAL A 131 28.43 16.19 47.26
N ARG A 132 29.35 17.09 46.90
CA ARG A 132 29.10 18.13 45.90
C ARG A 132 29.69 17.70 44.57
N MET A 133 28.91 17.70 43.49
CA MET A 133 29.38 17.23 42.18
C MET A 133 30.56 18.05 41.65
N VAL A 134 30.63 19.34 42.01
CA VAL A 134 31.78 20.21 41.71
C VAL A 134 33.10 19.74 42.34
N ASP A 135 33.05 19.04 43.47
CA ASP A 135 34.25 18.54 44.17
C ASP A 135 34.68 17.16 43.62
N THR A 136 33.76 16.42 43.00
CA THR A 136 34.04 15.12 42.38
C THR A 136 34.53 15.26 40.94
N GLY A 137 34.27 16.40 40.31
CA GLY A 137 34.56 16.64 38.89
C GLY A 137 33.56 15.95 37.95
N ILE A 138 32.46 15.42 38.48
CA ILE A 138 31.42 14.76 37.68
C ILE A 138 30.44 15.82 37.16
N ASP A 139 30.29 15.89 35.84
CA ASP A 139 29.24 16.67 35.20
C ASP A 139 27.98 15.82 34.98
N ALA A 140 27.09 15.81 35.98
CA ALA A 140 25.89 14.98 35.99
C ALA A 140 24.67 15.79 35.54
N LYS A 141 24.35 15.74 34.24
CA LYS A 141 23.26 16.51 33.66
C LYS A 141 22.21 15.66 32.96
N PHE A 142 21.01 16.21 32.84
CA PHE A 142 19.95 15.72 31.97
C PHE A 142 19.06 16.87 31.52
N GLY A 143 18.45 16.74 30.34
CA GLY A 143 17.53 17.72 29.81
C GLY A 143 16.08 17.34 30.03
N ILE A 144 15.21 18.33 30.23
CA ILE A 144 13.75 18.15 30.18
C ILE A 144 13.25 18.81 28.91
N ASN A 145 12.66 18.01 28.01
CA ASN A 145 12.22 18.46 26.67
C ASN A 145 13.29 19.28 25.91
N THR A 146 14.56 19.08 26.24
CA THR A 146 15.71 19.85 25.74
C THR A 146 16.88 18.89 25.73
N ASP A 147 17.68 18.97 24.68
CA ASP A 147 18.87 18.16 24.53
C ASP A 147 19.98 18.71 25.42
N VAL A 148 20.80 17.83 25.98
CA VAL A 148 21.94 18.20 26.82
C VAL A 148 23.14 17.46 26.29
N ASP A 149 24.17 18.22 25.94
CA ASP A 149 25.47 17.72 25.53
C ASP A 149 26.18 17.17 26.77
N SER A 150 25.77 15.99 27.23
CA SER A 150 26.43 15.27 28.30
C SER A 150 27.50 14.36 27.68
N GLU A 151 28.67 14.92 27.40
CA GLU A 151 29.87 14.11 27.22
C GLU A 151 30.16 13.41 28.56
N ALA A 152 30.37 12.10 28.55
CA ALA A 152 30.87 11.39 29.72
C ALA A 152 32.33 11.83 29.97
N ASP A 153 32.53 12.98 30.59
CA ASP A 153 33.84 13.50 30.95
C ASP A 153 34.42 12.70 32.13
N ALA A 154 35.08 11.57 31.83
CA ALA A 154 36.38 11.16 32.42
C ALA A 154 36.81 9.77 31.91
N TYR A 155 37.74 9.72 30.97
CA TYR A 155 38.73 8.64 30.91
C TYR A 155 39.80 8.92 31.97
N VAL A 156 39.93 8.04 32.97
CA VAL A 156 41.24 7.80 33.58
C VAL A 156 41.76 6.49 32.99
N VAL A 157 42.79 6.61 32.17
CA VAL A 157 43.62 5.49 31.74
C VAL A 157 44.32 4.96 32.99
N ASP A 158 44.01 3.73 33.39
CA ASP A 158 44.90 2.96 34.26
C ASP A 158 45.92 2.25 33.36
N GLU A 159 47.06 2.90 33.11
CA GLU A 159 48.20 2.33 32.36
C GLU A 159 48.78 1.06 33.03
N GLN A 160 48.26 0.61 34.18
CA GLN A 160 48.69 -0.60 34.86
C GLN A 160 47.71 -1.79 34.73
N ALA A 161 46.48 -1.57 34.25
CA ALA A 161 45.49 -2.65 34.09
C ALA A 161 45.50 -3.29 32.68
N GLU A 162 46.04 -2.61 31.67
CA GLU A 162 46.29 -3.20 30.34
C GLU A 162 47.55 -4.10 30.33
N GLN A 163 48.52 -3.87 31.23
CA GLN A 163 49.72 -4.71 31.33
C GLN A 163 49.47 -6.10 31.94
N ASP A 164 48.45 -6.26 32.77
CA ASP A 164 48.16 -7.56 33.40
C ASP A 164 47.23 -8.47 32.55
N ALA A 165 46.65 -7.94 31.46
CA ALA A 165 45.82 -8.71 30.53
C ALA A 165 46.61 -9.22 29.31
N GLU A 166 47.71 -8.57 28.94
CA GLU A 166 48.62 -9.02 27.87
C GLU A 166 49.58 -10.14 28.32
N GLU A 167 49.74 -10.39 29.62
CA GLU A 167 50.65 -11.45 30.12
C GLU A 167 50.01 -12.84 30.26
N ALA A 168 48.78 -13.05 29.77
CA ALA A 168 48.04 -14.33 29.92
C ALA A 168 47.77 -15.14 28.63
N CYS A 169 48.16 -14.68 27.44
CA CYS A 169 48.03 -15.46 26.20
C CYS A 169 49.33 -15.34 25.37
N GLY A 170 50.19 -16.36 25.49
CA GLY A 170 51.53 -16.37 24.91
C GLY A 170 51.60 -16.38 23.38
N GLU A 171 52.76 -15.94 22.91
CA GLU A 171 53.32 -15.99 21.56
C GLU A 171 53.04 -17.32 20.85
N ASP A 172 52.15 -17.32 19.86
CA ASP A 172 52.17 -18.18 18.66
C ASP A 172 50.99 -17.71 17.77
N GLY A 173 51.27 -16.95 16.72
CA GLY A 173 50.27 -16.38 15.80
C GLY A 173 49.34 -17.42 15.13
N ILE A 174 48.30 -16.95 14.42
CA ILE A 174 47.29 -17.83 13.82
C ILE A 174 47.87 -18.50 12.57
N THR A 175 47.97 -19.83 12.59
CA THR A 175 48.47 -20.63 11.46
C THR A 175 47.33 -21.14 10.58
N VAL A 176 47.39 -20.88 9.28
CA VAL A 176 46.40 -21.30 8.27
C VAL A 176 47.10 -22.05 7.14
N LEU A 177 46.50 -23.12 6.64
CA LEU A 177 47.01 -23.92 5.53
C LEU A 177 46.52 -23.32 4.21
N ASP A 178 47.42 -23.12 3.25
CA ASP A 178 47.05 -22.77 1.88
C ASP A 178 46.36 -23.95 1.14
N ALA A 179 45.91 -23.71 -0.10
CA ALA A 179 45.18 -24.71 -0.89
C ALA A 179 46.03 -25.95 -1.24
N GLU A 180 47.35 -25.86 -1.11
CA GLU A 180 48.31 -26.94 -1.32
C GLU A 180 48.74 -27.64 -0.01
N GLY A 181 48.25 -27.17 1.14
CA GLY A 181 48.47 -27.75 2.45
C GLY A 181 49.76 -27.31 3.14
N GLN A 182 50.29 -26.14 2.81
CA GLN A 182 51.46 -25.56 3.46
C GLN A 182 51.05 -24.50 4.49
N GLU A 183 51.68 -24.54 5.67
CA GLU A 183 51.35 -23.66 6.80
C GLU A 183 51.91 -22.24 6.62
N MET A 184 51.05 -21.23 6.83
CA MET A 184 51.41 -19.82 6.90
C MET A 184 50.89 -19.21 8.20
N THR A 185 51.65 -18.32 8.83
CA THR A 185 51.31 -17.73 10.14
C THR A 185 51.12 -16.22 10.01
N PHE A 186 50.02 -15.71 10.56
CA PHE A 186 49.67 -14.28 10.53
C PHE A 186 49.46 -13.72 11.93
N ASP A 187 49.76 -12.43 12.09
CA ASP A 187 49.79 -11.76 13.40
C ASP A 187 48.40 -11.26 13.85
N SER A 188 47.41 -11.20 12.94
CA SER A 188 46.01 -10.90 13.30
C SER A 188 44.99 -11.55 12.37
N LEU A 189 43.77 -11.78 12.88
CA LEU A 189 42.65 -12.38 12.13
C LEU A 189 42.22 -11.51 10.92
N THR A 190 42.45 -10.20 10.99
CA THR A 190 42.13 -9.23 9.94
C THR A 190 43.09 -9.35 8.75
N GLU A 191 44.37 -9.58 9.01
CA GLU A 191 45.39 -9.81 7.97
C GLU A 191 45.15 -11.14 7.23
N ALA A 192 44.76 -12.18 7.96
CA ALA A 192 44.44 -13.49 7.39
C ALA A 192 43.22 -13.48 6.45
N LEU A 193 42.31 -12.50 6.59
CA LEU A 193 41.13 -12.34 5.74
C LEU A 193 41.39 -11.44 4.52
N GLN A 194 42.42 -10.59 4.57
CA GLN A 194 42.69 -9.58 3.55
C GLN A 194 43.59 -10.12 2.42
N GLU A 195 44.43 -11.12 2.69
CA GLU A 195 45.23 -11.84 1.68
C GLU A 195 44.39 -12.80 0.79
N ALA A 196 43.12 -13.05 1.12
CA ALA A 196 42.25 -13.94 0.35
C ALA A 196 41.52 -13.28 -0.83
N ASP A 197 41.64 -11.96 -1.04
CA ASP A 197 40.74 -11.21 -1.96
C ASP A 197 41.44 -10.34 -3.03
N ASP A 198 42.77 -10.24 -3.08
CA ASP A 198 43.45 -9.29 -3.97
C ASP A 198 44.38 -9.92 -5.03
N SER A 199 43.82 -10.31 -6.18
CA SER A 199 44.45 -10.19 -7.52
C SER A 199 43.36 -10.42 -8.59
N VAL A 200 42.99 -9.53 -9.51
CA VAL A 200 43.69 -8.52 -10.30
C VAL A 200 42.69 -7.51 -10.86
N ALA A 201 43.07 -6.23 -10.89
CA ALA A 201 42.43 -5.19 -11.69
C ALA A 201 42.78 -5.33 -13.19
N ASP A 202 41.84 -5.02 -14.11
CA ASP A 202 42.02 -3.97 -15.15
C ASP A 202 40.85 -3.91 -16.18
N SER A 203 40.41 -2.67 -16.43
CA SER A 203 39.75 -2.09 -17.61
C SER A 203 38.25 -2.36 -17.92
N GLY A 204 37.48 -1.25 -17.94
CA GLY A 204 36.41 -1.03 -18.93
C GLY A 204 34.98 -0.83 -18.40
N ILE A 205 34.56 0.44 -18.37
CA ILE A 205 33.19 1.01 -18.35
C ILE A 205 31.99 0.04 -18.50
N ALA A 206 31.03 0.22 -17.55
CA ALA A 206 29.62 -0.23 -17.48
C ALA A 206 29.32 -1.49 -16.63
N THR A 207 28.14 -1.45 -15.97
CA THR A 207 27.31 -2.53 -15.37
C THR A 207 27.22 -2.62 -13.83
N GLN A 208 26.07 -3.16 -13.42
CA GLN A 208 25.62 -3.56 -12.08
C GLN A 208 26.76 -4.12 -11.21
N SER A 209 26.61 -4.02 -9.88
CA SER A 209 27.37 -4.89 -8.97
C SER A 209 27.09 -6.34 -9.34
N THR A 210 28.08 -7.01 -9.95
CA THR A 210 28.13 -8.45 -10.18
C THR A 210 28.80 -9.18 -9.01
N ALA A 211 29.03 -8.50 -7.88
CA ALA A 211 29.76 -9.03 -6.73
C ALA A 211 28.86 -9.55 -5.59
N ASN A 212 27.60 -9.10 -5.47
CA ASN A 212 26.67 -9.59 -4.44
C ASN A 212 25.41 -10.19 -5.09
N PRO A 213 25.10 -11.49 -4.85
CA PRO A 213 23.86 -12.10 -5.29
C PRO A 213 22.60 -11.57 -4.56
N ASN A 214 22.69 -10.53 -3.73
CA ASN A 214 21.57 -10.01 -2.95
C ASN A 214 21.40 -8.50 -3.18
N LEU A 215 20.15 -8.02 -3.21
CA LEU A 215 19.83 -6.59 -3.11
C LEU A 215 20.31 -6.07 -1.74
N VAL A 216 21.17 -5.07 -1.71
CA VAL A 216 21.66 -4.49 -0.46
C VAL A 216 20.84 -3.26 -0.09
N VAL A 217 20.02 -3.37 0.96
CA VAL A 217 19.22 -2.27 1.52
C VAL A 217 19.87 -1.78 2.80
N VAL A 218 20.21 -0.50 2.88
CA VAL A 218 20.62 0.12 4.15
C VAL A 218 19.46 0.97 4.68
N LEU A 219 18.93 0.57 5.83
CA LEU A 219 17.94 1.35 6.58
C LEU A 219 18.66 2.26 7.57
N ASP A 220 18.24 3.51 7.62
CA ASP A 220 18.80 4.52 8.50
C ASP A 220 17.72 5.03 9.45
N PRO A 221 17.62 4.47 10.67
CA PRO A 221 16.78 5.06 11.70
C PRO A 221 17.36 6.42 12.10
N GLY A 222 16.65 7.49 11.74
CA GLY A 222 17.03 8.87 12.06
C GLY A 222 17.28 9.05 13.56
N HIS A 223 18.13 10.02 13.90
CA HIS A 223 18.49 10.36 15.29
C HIS A 223 19.16 9.19 16.03
N GLY A 224 19.19 9.21 17.36
CA GLY A 224 19.75 8.18 18.24
C GLY A 224 20.88 8.67 19.12
N GLY A 225 21.00 8.09 20.31
CA GLY A 225 21.96 8.50 21.33
C GLY A 225 21.55 9.81 21.98
N SER A 226 22.48 10.77 21.98
CA SER A 226 22.27 12.14 22.45
C SER A 226 21.20 12.87 21.66
N ASP A 227 21.06 12.63 20.34
CA ASP A 227 20.03 13.27 19.51
C ASP A 227 18.69 12.48 19.60
N PRO A 228 17.66 12.98 20.31
CA PRO A 228 16.39 12.28 20.44
C PRO A 228 15.46 12.48 19.23
N GLY A 229 15.81 13.42 18.33
CA GLY A 229 14.89 13.98 17.35
C GLY A 229 13.71 14.70 18.00
N ALA A 230 12.61 14.84 17.26
CA ALA A 230 11.43 15.50 17.78
C ALA A 230 10.81 14.72 18.95
N CYS A 231 10.38 15.44 20.00
CA CYS A 231 9.81 14.86 21.21
C CYS A 231 8.45 15.48 21.53
N LYS A 232 7.40 14.66 21.64
CA LYS A 232 6.07 15.12 22.08
C LYS A 232 5.20 13.96 22.58
N TYR A 233 4.30 14.24 23.52
CA TYR A 233 3.32 13.28 24.06
C TYR A 233 3.97 12.03 24.66
N GLY A 234 5.13 12.18 25.30
CA GLY A 234 5.93 11.06 25.84
C GLY A 234 6.57 10.16 24.78
N LEU A 235 6.55 10.56 23.50
CA LEU A 235 7.19 9.85 22.40
C LEU A 235 8.44 10.61 21.95
N ARG A 236 9.47 9.84 21.62
CA ARG A 236 10.74 10.30 21.05
C ARG A 236 10.88 9.78 19.63
N GLU A 237 11.24 10.65 18.70
CA GLU A 237 11.44 10.28 17.30
C GLU A 237 12.47 9.15 17.15
N ALA A 238 13.61 9.23 17.84
CA ALA A 238 14.65 8.20 17.79
C ALA A 238 14.15 6.78 18.13
N ASP A 239 13.15 6.64 19.02
CA ASP A 239 12.56 5.34 19.35
C ASP A 239 11.62 4.84 18.26
N LEU A 240 10.80 5.73 17.72
CA LEU A 240 9.86 5.41 16.65
C LEU A 240 10.60 5.02 15.37
N THR A 241 11.63 5.78 14.99
CA THR A 241 12.42 5.49 13.79
C THR A 241 13.15 4.15 13.92
N LEU A 242 13.69 3.83 15.11
CA LEU A 242 14.31 2.53 15.38
C LEU A 242 13.31 1.38 15.25
N LYS A 243 12.12 1.50 15.85
CA LYS A 243 11.06 0.49 15.76
C LYS A 243 10.59 0.27 14.32
N ILE A 244 10.29 1.34 13.58
CA ILE A 244 9.86 1.27 12.18
C ILE A 244 10.93 0.58 11.34
N ALA A 245 12.19 0.95 11.52
CA ALA A 245 13.30 0.35 10.80
C ALA A 245 13.50 -1.14 11.13
N GLN A 246 13.35 -1.53 12.40
CA GLN A 246 13.38 -2.94 12.82
C GLN A 246 12.23 -3.74 12.20
N TYR A 247 11.02 -3.17 12.13
CA TYR A 247 9.89 -3.80 11.47
C TYR A 247 10.09 -3.90 9.97
N CYS A 248 10.61 -2.86 9.33
CA CYS A 248 10.96 -2.85 7.92
C CYS A 248 12.01 -3.92 7.60
N LYS A 249 13.10 -3.97 8.38
CA LYS A 249 14.14 -5.01 8.28
C LYS A 249 13.55 -6.41 8.42
N SER A 250 12.83 -6.69 9.51
CA SER A 250 12.25 -8.01 9.75
C SER A 250 11.32 -8.45 8.63
N LYS A 251 10.62 -7.49 8.00
CA LYS A 251 9.72 -7.77 6.89
C LYS A 251 10.44 -7.98 5.58
N LEU A 252 11.48 -7.20 5.29
CA LEU A 252 12.35 -7.39 4.13
C LEU A 252 13.10 -8.71 4.19
N GLU A 253 13.53 -9.14 5.37
CA GLU A 253 14.21 -10.43 5.58
C GLU A 253 13.29 -11.65 5.39
N GLU A 254 11.97 -11.46 5.31
CA GLU A 254 11.05 -12.52 4.83
C GLU A 254 11.20 -12.78 3.32
N TYR A 255 11.85 -11.87 2.58
CA TYR A 255 12.12 -12.00 1.16
C TYR A 255 13.51 -12.60 0.94
N SER A 256 13.64 -13.33 -0.17
CA SER A 256 14.88 -13.92 -0.64
C SER A 256 15.68 -12.91 -1.45
N HIS A 257 17.01 -13.06 -1.45
CA HIS A 257 17.95 -12.23 -2.22
C HIS A 257 17.95 -10.76 -1.84
N VAL A 258 17.81 -10.50 -0.54
CA VAL A 258 17.97 -9.17 0.05
C VAL A 258 18.83 -9.28 1.31
N GLU A 259 19.79 -8.38 1.42
CA GLU A 259 20.56 -8.13 2.63
C GLU A 259 20.16 -6.77 3.17
N VAL A 260 19.75 -6.73 4.44
CA VAL A 260 19.31 -5.50 5.07
C VAL A 260 20.28 -5.12 6.17
N TYR A 261 20.90 -3.96 6.07
CA TYR A 261 21.76 -3.41 7.10
C TYR A 261 21.06 -2.21 7.75
N MET A 262 21.35 -1.95 9.02
CA MET A 262 20.87 -0.76 9.72
C MET A 262 22.06 0.10 10.14
N THR A 263 21.96 1.42 10.00
CA THR A 263 23.02 2.35 10.44
C THR A 263 23.16 2.38 11.98
N ARG A 264 22.10 2.01 12.71
CA ARG A 264 22.11 1.67 14.14
C ARG A 264 21.07 0.61 14.45
N THR A 265 21.35 -0.29 15.38
CA THR A 265 20.40 -1.33 15.85
C THR A 265 19.96 -1.13 17.30
N ALA A 266 20.54 -0.13 17.97
CA ALA A 266 20.22 0.32 19.32
C ALA A 266 20.11 1.85 19.32
N ASP A 267 19.80 2.42 20.48
CA ASP A 267 19.81 3.86 20.69
C ASP A 267 21.24 4.33 20.97
N THR A 268 21.96 4.72 19.91
CA THR A 268 23.38 5.10 19.94
C THR A 268 23.62 6.30 19.04
N ASP A 269 24.60 7.13 19.37
CA ASP A 269 24.98 8.28 18.55
C ASP A 269 25.34 7.87 17.13
N ASN A 270 24.82 8.62 16.16
CA ASN A 270 25.11 8.37 14.76
C ASN A 270 25.10 9.67 13.95
N ASN A 271 26.26 10.30 13.79
CA ASN A 271 26.34 11.55 13.04
C ASN A 271 26.08 11.32 11.53
N LEU A 272 25.59 12.35 10.83
CA LEU A 272 25.15 12.25 9.42
C LEU A 272 26.26 11.77 8.46
N ALA A 273 27.52 12.12 8.72
CA ALA A 273 28.66 11.69 7.90
C ALA A 273 28.95 10.20 8.09
N ASN A 274 28.85 9.71 9.33
CA ASN A 274 29.05 8.32 9.70
C ASN A 274 27.95 7.42 9.13
N ARG A 275 26.70 7.88 9.04
CA ARG A 275 25.58 7.13 8.44
C ARG A 275 25.87 6.70 7.00
N VAL A 276 26.27 7.66 6.15
CA VAL A 276 26.56 7.40 4.73
C VAL A 276 27.90 6.69 4.56
N ALA A 277 28.90 7.03 5.39
CA ALA A 277 30.19 6.34 5.37
C ALA A 277 30.07 4.87 5.77
N TYR A 278 29.22 4.57 6.76
CA TYR A 278 28.85 3.21 7.15
C TYR A 278 28.14 2.50 6.00
N ALA A 279 27.09 3.10 5.44
CA ALA A 279 26.35 2.54 4.32
C ALA A 279 27.27 2.19 3.14
N LYS A 280 28.19 3.08 2.77
CA LYS A 280 29.13 2.90 1.66
C LYS A 280 29.97 1.62 1.77
N LYS A 281 30.27 1.12 2.97
CA LYS A 281 31.01 -0.14 3.18
C LYS A 281 30.31 -1.35 2.56
N PHE A 282 28.99 -1.27 2.41
CA PHE A 282 28.15 -2.34 1.87
C PHE A 282 27.76 -2.14 0.40
N ASN A 283 28.18 -1.01 -0.21
CA ASN A 283 27.81 -0.63 -1.59
C ASN A 283 26.30 -0.81 -1.89
N PRO A 284 25.43 -0.08 -1.16
CA PRO A 284 24.01 -0.37 -1.13
C PRO A 284 23.35 -0.09 -2.48
N ASP A 285 22.38 -0.93 -2.84
CA ASP A 285 21.48 -0.66 -3.94
C ASP A 285 20.52 0.49 -3.63
N VAL A 286 20.21 0.69 -2.34
CA VAL A 286 19.37 1.76 -1.82
C VAL A 286 19.66 2.09 -0.35
N PHE A 287 19.60 3.38 -0.03
CA PHE A 287 19.62 3.90 1.32
C PHE A 287 18.25 4.51 1.69
N VAL A 288 17.63 4.07 2.77
CA VAL A 288 16.30 4.52 3.20
C VAL A 288 16.38 5.11 4.61
N SER A 289 16.27 6.43 4.71
CA SER A 289 16.25 7.15 5.98
C SER A 289 14.83 7.28 6.52
N ILE A 290 14.63 6.95 7.78
CA ILE A 290 13.32 6.85 8.44
C ILE A 290 13.25 7.92 9.53
N HIS A 291 12.27 8.82 9.41
CA HIS A 291 12.05 9.99 10.27
C HIS A 291 10.57 10.20 10.61
N ILE A 292 10.33 11.02 11.64
CA ILE A 292 9.00 11.49 12.06
C ILE A 292 9.02 13.03 12.13
N ASN A 293 8.06 13.68 11.48
CA ASN A 293 8.06 15.12 11.32
C ASN A 293 7.55 15.86 12.57
N ALA A 294 7.84 17.16 12.68
CA ALA A 294 7.30 18.06 13.71
C ALA A 294 7.32 19.53 13.25
N VAL A 295 6.19 20.24 13.35
CA VAL A 295 6.03 21.63 12.86
C VAL A 295 5.00 22.46 13.65
N GLY A 296 4.87 22.24 14.96
CA GLY A 296 3.92 22.94 15.83
C GLY A 296 2.51 22.32 15.89
N GLY A 297 2.38 21.04 15.54
CA GLY A 297 1.21 20.19 15.80
C GLY A 297 -0.04 20.40 14.95
N GLN A 298 -0.09 21.40 14.07
CA GLN A 298 -1.25 21.65 13.18
C GLN A 298 -1.28 20.79 11.91
N HIS A 299 -0.15 20.19 11.56
CA HIS A 299 0.03 19.43 10.33
C HIS A 299 0.18 17.94 10.65
N GLY A 300 -0.36 17.08 9.80
CA GLY A 300 -0.23 15.62 9.91
C GLY A 300 -0.09 14.98 8.54
N GLY A 301 0.26 13.68 8.52
CA GLY A 301 0.41 12.86 7.32
C GLY A 301 1.85 12.54 6.92
N ALA A 302 1.99 11.69 5.90
CA ALA A 302 3.28 11.21 5.41
C ALA A 302 3.80 12.05 4.23
N GLU A 303 5.11 12.27 4.17
CA GLU A 303 5.85 12.80 3.01
C GLU A 303 7.17 12.06 2.79
N VAL A 304 7.59 11.93 1.53
CA VAL A 304 8.87 11.28 1.18
C VAL A 304 9.73 12.22 0.36
N TYR A 305 10.96 12.46 0.82
CA TYR A 305 11.96 13.22 0.11
C TYR A 305 12.85 12.31 -0.75
N TYR A 306 13.18 12.76 -1.95
CA TYR A 306 14.02 12.05 -2.90
C TYR A 306 15.05 12.99 -3.55
N PRO A 307 16.10 12.46 -4.23
CA PRO A 307 17.14 13.28 -4.82
C PRO A 307 16.59 14.09 -5.99
N ASN A 308 17.05 15.33 -6.14
CA ASN A 308 16.70 16.16 -7.29
C ASN A 308 17.19 15.56 -8.63
N GLY A 309 16.70 16.08 -9.76
CA GLY A 309 17.00 15.52 -11.09
C GLY A 309 18.31 15.98 -11.73
N ASN A 310 19.10 16.84 -11.07
CA ASN A 310 20.43 17.25 -11.55
C ASN A 310 21.50 16.23 -11.09
N TYR A 311 22.80 16.47 -11.34
CA TYR A 311 23.95 15.68 -10.85
C TYR A 311 23.67 14.18 -10.59
N ILE A 312 24.01 13.33 -11.55
CA ILE A 312 23.61 11.90 -11.62
C ILE A 312 22.08 11.73 -11.73
N PRO A 313 21.47 12.09 -12.88
CA PRO A 313 20.02 12.06 -13.06
C PRO A 313 19.37 10.70 -12.80
N GLY A 314 20.08 9.59 -13.08
CA GLY A 314 19.60 8.24 -12.83
C GLY A 314 19.26 7.97 -11.36
N ILE A 315 20.06 8.50 -10.43
CA ILE A 315 19.78 8.40 -8.98
C ILE A 315 18.53 9.22 -8.61
N GLY A 316 18.36 10.41 -9.21
CA GLY A 316 17.17 11.23 -9.01
C GLY A 316 15.90 10.54 -9.52
N THR A 317 15.96 9.88 -10.68
CA THR A 317 14.86 9.08 -11.22
C THR A 317 14.53 7.90 -10.32
N GLU A 318 15.53 7.10 -9.93
CA GLU A 318 15.33 5.91 -9.08
C GLU A 318 14.73 6.29 -7.72
N GLY A 319 15.29 7.32 -7.06
CA GLY A 319 14.76 7.80 -5.77
C GLY A 319 13.33 8.33 -5.88
N LYS A 320 12.97 8.98 -7.00
CA LYS A 320 11.60 9.48 -7.23
C LYS A 320 10.59 8.33 -7.31
N GLU A 321 10.90 7.30 -8.10
CA GLU A 321 10.00 6.16 -8.31
C GLU A 321 9.80 5.38 -7.00
N LEU A 322 10.88 5.13 -6.26
CA LEU A 322 10.80 4.49 -4.95
C LEU A 322 9.96 5.32 -3.96
N ALA A 323 10.16 6.64 -3.93
CA ALA A 323 9.39 7.55 -3.07
C ALA A 323 7.90 7.54 -3.42
N GLU A 324 7.52 7.41 -4.70
CA GLU A 324 6.12 7.29 -5.13
C GLU A 324 5.45 6.04 -4.57
N VAL A 325 6.14 4.90 -4.60
CA VAL A 325 5.61 3.62 -4.09
C VAL A 325 5.48 3.66 -2.58
N ILE A 326 6.50 4.14 -1.86
CA ILE A 326 6.47 4.28 -0.39
C ILE A 326 5.31 5.19 0.04
N GLN A 327 5.19 6.38 -0.58
CA GLN A 327 4.13 7.33 -0.28
C GLN A 327 2.73 6.71 -0.48
N GLN A 328 2.52 5.92 -1.53
CA GLN A 328 1.25 5.24 -1.76
C GLN A 328 0.93 4.21 -0.67
N LYS A 329 1.91 3.43 -0.21
CA LYS A 329 1.70 2.44 0.85
C LYS A 329 1.36 3.11 2.19
N LEU A 330 2.06 4.18 2.55
CA LEU A 330 1.78 4.93 3.78
C LEU A 330 0.37 5.57 3.74
N VAL A 331 -0.03 6.16 2.61
CA VAL A 331 -1.37 6.72 2.44
C VAL A 331 -2.46 5.65 2.52
N ALA A 332 -2.18 4.42 2.05
CA ALA A 332 -3.13 3.31 2.14
C ALA A 332 -3.39 2.84 3.59
N LEU A 333 -2.48 3.15 4.53
CA LEU A 333 -2.69 2.92 5.97
C LEU A 333 -3.65 3.96 6.60
N GLY A 334 -3.98 5.03 5.86
CA GLY A 334 -4.86 6.10 6.32
C GLY A 334 -4.15 7.40 6.71
N LEU A 335 -2.83 7.49 6.50
CA LEU A 335 -2.07 8.74 6.70
C LEU A 335 -2.47 9.79 5.66
N TYR A 336 -2.51 11.06 6.07
CA TYR A 336 -2.79 12.15 5.15
C TYR A 336 -1.67 12.26 4.09
N ASN A 337 -2.04 12.40 2.81
CA ASN A 337 -1.09 12.43 1.71
C ASN A 337 -0.47 13.81 1.54
N ARG A 338 0.81 13.97 1.90
CA ARG A 338 1.57 15.23 1.71
C ARG A 338 2.50 15.19 0.48
N GLY A 339 2.51 14.06 -0.23
CA GLY A 339 3.21 13.85 -1.48
C GLY A 339 4.71 13.60 -1.34
N ILE A 340 5.36 13.44 -2.48
CA ILE A 340 6.82 13.31 -2.59
C ILE A 340 7.45 14.68 -2.86
N LYS A 341 8.69 14.89 -2.39
CA LYS A 341 9.34 16.20 -2.46
C LYS A 341 10.82 16.10 -2.80
N ILE A 342 11.34 17.14 -3.44
CA ILE A 342 12.77 17.44 -3.49
C ILE A 342 13.03 18.68 -2.66
N ARG A 343 14.26 18.84 -2.17
CA ARG A 343 14.68 20.08 -1.51
C ARG A 343 16.13 20.38 -1.87
N ASN A 344 16.35 21.52 -2.52
CA ASN A 344 17.70 21.99 -2.86
C ASN A 344 18.23 22.89 -1.76
N THR A 345 19.55 22.97 -1.65
CA THR A 345 20.23 23.94 -0.76
C THR A 345 19.97 25.38 -1.23
N GLU A 346 19.71 26.28 -0.28
CA GLU A 346 19.55 27.72 -0.54
C GLU A 346 20.84 28.52 -0.27
N ASP A 347 21.83 27.90 0.38
CA ASP A 347 23.12 28.50 0.77
C ASP A 347 24.15 28.60 -0.36
N GLY A 348 23.76 28.19 -1.58
CA GLY A 348 24.65 28.16 -2.75
C GLY A 348 25.53 26.91 -2.85
N SER A 349 25.37 25.92 -1.97
CA SER A 349 26.06 24.63 -2.09
C SER A 349 25.75 23.95 -3.43
N GLN A 350 26.80 23.43 -4.06
CA GLN A 350 26.73 22.82 -5.39
C GLN A 350 27.27 21.39 -5.38
N TYR A 351 26.77 20.59 -6.31
CA TYR A 351 27.41 19.36 -6.71
C TYR A 351 28.64 19.64 -7.60
N PRO A 352 29.55 18.66 -7.80
CA PRO A 352 30.74 18.80 -8.66
C PRO A 352 30.50 19.31 -10.10
N ASP A 353 29.29 19.14 -10.66
CA ASP A 353 28.92 19.67 -11.98
C ASP A 353 28.46 21.15 -11.96
N GLY A 354 28.49 21.79 -10.79
CA GLY A 354 28.06 23.17 -10.57
C GLY A 354 26.55 23.34 -10.37
N SER A 355 25.77 22.26 -10.39
CA SER A 355 24.32 22.32 -10.13
C SER A 355 24.00 22.41 -8.63
N PRO A 356 22.85 22.97 -8.23
CA PRO A 356 22.47 23.05 -6.81
C PRO A 356 22.39 21.67 -6.14
N SER A 357 23.01 21.52 -4.95
CA SER A 357 22.97 20.26 -4.22
C SER A 357 21.64 20.00 -3.52
N ASP A 358 21.34 18.72 -3.21
CA ASP A 358 20.22 18.38 -2.33
C ASP A 358 20.47 18.90 -0.91
N TYR A 359 19.42 19.40 -0.25
CA TYR A 359 19.48 19.97 1.11
C TYR A 359 19.68 18.89 2.17
N LEU A 360 19.00 17.75 2.03
CA LEU A 360 19.04 16.69 3.03
C LEU A 360 20.38 15.96 2.96
N GLY A 361 21.12 16.01 4.07
CA GLY A 361 22.52 15.61 4.12
C GLY A 361 22.79 14.16 3.72
N VAL A 362 21.88 13.24 4.06
CA VAL A 362 21.95 11.82 3.67
C VAL A 362 21.65 11.59 2.19
N ILE A 363 20.69 12.32 1.62
CA ILE A 363 20.37 12.26 0.18
C ILE A 363 21.54 12.80 -0.64
N LYS A 364 22.06 13.97 -0.27
CA LYS A 364 23.21 14.60 -0.92
C LYS A 364 24.43 13.69 -0.95
N ARG A 365 24.85 13.20 0.22
CA ARG A 365 26.07 12.40 0.36
C ARG A 365 25.94 11.01 -0.28
N SER A 366 24.75 10.41 -0.26
CA SER A 366 24.49 9.14 -0.97
C SER A 366 24.60 9.32 -2.48
N LYS A 367 24.04 10.41 -3.00
CA LYS A 367 24.15 10.77 -4.42
C LYS A 367 25.60 11.03 -4.83
N GLU A 368 26.37 11.76 -4.02
CA GLU A 368 27.82 11.94 -4.22
C GLU A 368 28.60 10.61 -4.15
N ALA A 369 28.15 9.68 -3.31
CA ALA A 369 28.72 8.35 -3.19
C ALA A 369 28.24 7.35 -4.28
N GLY A 370 27.31 7.76 -5.15
CA GLY A 370 26.90 7.00 -6.34
C GLY A 370 25.73 6.03 -6.14
N PHE A 371 24.98 6.12 -5.04
CA PHE A 371 23.81 5.26 -4.79
C PHE A 371 22.55 6.06 -4.42
N PRO A 372 21.34 5.53 -4.71
CA PRO A 372 20.09 6.22 -4.46
C PRO A 372 19.72 6.25 -2.98
N ALA A 373 19.06 7.34 -2.58
CA ALA A 373 18.58 7.54 -1.22
C ALA A 373 17.22 8.22 -1.18
N VAL A 374 16.36 7.80 -0.25
CA VAL A 374 15.10 8.47 0.09
C VAL A 374 15.05 8.74 1.60
N LEU A 375 14.31 9.78 2.00
CA LEU A 375 14.03 10.08 3.41
C LEU A 375 12.52 10.13 3.61
N ILE A 376 12.01 9.32 4.53
CA ILE A 376 10.58 9.13 4.80
C ILE A 376 10.22 9.86 6.09
N GLU A 377 9.33 10.83 6.00
CA GLU A 377 8.65 11.45 7.14
C GLU A 377 7.29 10.75 7.32
N HIS A 378 7.21 9.79 8.23
CA HIS A 378 6.07 8.87 8.31
C HIS A 378 4.76 9.52 8.78
N ALA A 379 4.87 10.44 9.74
CA ALA A 379 3.76 11.16 10.35
C ALA A 379 4.32 12.36 11.15
N PHE A 380 3.48 13.07 11.88
CA PHE A 380 3.89 14.20 12.72
C PHE A 380 3.79 13.85 14.21
N ILE A 381 4.92 13.83 14.94
CA ILE A 381 4.96 13.45 16.36
C ILE A 381 4.25 14.46 17.25
N ASP A 382 4.15 15.70 16.80
CA ASP A 382 3.48 16.79 17.53
C ASP A 382 2.01 16.97 17.14
N ASN A 383 1.50 16.17 16.20
CA ASN A 383 0.10 16.16 15.82
C ASN A 383 -0.66 15.09 16.60
N TYR A 384 -1.61 15.52 17.44
CA TYR A 384 -2.44 14.62 18.24
C TYR A 384 -3.15 13.54 17.40
N GLY A 385 -3.59 13.87 16.18
CA GLY A 385 -4.27 12.92 15.30
C GLY A 385 -3.33 11.81 14.80
N ASP A 386 -2.14 12.18 14.34
CA ASP A 386 -1.13 11.22 13.90
C ASP A 386 -0.62 10.36 15.07
N VAL A 387 -0.43 10.96 16.25
CA VAL A 387 -0.03 10.24 17.46
C VAL A 387 -1.09 9.25 17.92
N TYR A 388 -2.34 9.69 18.03
CA TYR A 388 -3.43 8.85 18.52
C TYR A 388 -3.77 7.71 17.55
N ASN A 389 -3.78 8.00 16.24
CA ASN A 389 -4.17 7.03 15.24
C ASN A 389 -3.02 6.10 14.83
N PHE A 390 -1.76 6.53 14.99
CA PHE A 390 -0.60 5.78 14.49
C PHE A 390 0.57 5.69 15.49
N LEU A 391 1.19 6.81 15.89
CA LEU A 391 2.52 6.75 16.54
C LEU A 391 2.51 6.20 17.98
N SER A 392 1.38 6.30 18.71
CA SER A 392 1.24 5.73 20.06
C SER A 392 0.87 4.25 20.05
N ARG A 393 0.71 3.65 18.86
CA ARG A 393 0.18 2.30 18.67
C ARG A 393 1.19 1.40 17.99
N GLU A 394 1.71 0.43 18.74
CA GLU A 394 2.71 -0.53 18.26
C GLU A 394 2.26 -1.28 16.99
N ASP A 395 0.98 -1.64 16.89
CA ASP A 395 0.43 -2.29 15.69
C ASP A 395 0.52 -1.40 14.44
N LYS A 396 0.40 -0.08 14.62
CA LYS A 396 0.46 0.91 13.53
C LYS A 396 1.87 1.31 13.16
N VAL A 397 2.75 1.46 14.14
CA VAL A 397 4.21 1.61 13.93
C VAL A 397 4.76 0.40 13.16
N LYS A 398 4.28 -0.81 13.48
CA LYS A 398 4.59 -2.03 12.72
C LYS A 398 4.03 -2.04 11.30
N GLU A 399 2.78 -1.61 11.11
CA GLU A 399 2.19 -1.47 9.77
C GLU A 399 2.98 -0.49 8.89
N MET A 400 3.51 0.61 9.46
CA MET A 400 4.38 1.57 8.76
C MET A 400 5.67 0.90 8.28
N GLY A 401 6.42 0.22 9.16
CA GLY A 401 7.62 -0.51 8.75
C GLY A 401 7.33 -1.60 7.71
N TYR A 402 6.18 -2.27 7.81
CA TYR A 402 5.75 -3.26 6.81
C TYR A 402 5.37 -2.61 5.47
N ALA A 403 4.80 -1.42 5.48
CA ALA A 403 4.49 -0.64 4.28
C ALA A 403 5.78 -0.26 3.54
N ASP A 404 6.80 0.23 4.24
CA ASP A 404 8.11 0.52 3.67
C ASP A 404 8.76 -0.72 3.06
N ALA A 405 8.83 -1.82 3.82
CA ALA A 405 9.38 -3.08 3.35
C ALA A 405 8.65 -3.61 2.11
N THR A 406 7.32 -3.50 2.10
CA THR A 406 6.50 -3.92 0.95
C THR A 406 6.76 -3.02 -0.25
N ALA A 407 6.90 -1.70 -0.06
CA ALA A 407 7.23 -0.77 -1.13
C ALA A 407 8.62 -1.05 -1.73
N ILE A 408 9.64 -1.23 -0.88
CA ILE A 408 11.01 -1.57 -1.28
C ILE A 408 11.01 -2.92 -2.01
N ALA A 409 10.35 -3.94 -1.46
CA ALA A 409 10.24 -5.25 -2.10
C ALA A 409 9.51 -5.22 -3.45
N GLU A 410 8.41 -4.46 -3.56
CA GLU A 410 7.68 -4.30 -4.83
C GLU A 410 8.49 -3.53 -5.87
N TYR A 411 9.20 -2.47 -5.44
CA TYR A 411 10.03 -1.65 -6.32
C TYR A 411 11.21 -2.45 -6.86
N TYR A 412 11.91 -3.19 -5.99
CA TYR A 412 13.09 -3.99 -6.35
C TYR A 412 12.79 -5.42 -6.80
N GLY A 413 11.52 -5.83 -6.82
CA GLY A 413 11.10 -7.15 -7.32
C GLY A 413 11.48 -8.32 -6.43
N LEU A 414 11.56 -8.12 -5.11
CA LEU A 414 11.90 -9.17 -4.15
C LEU A 414 10.80 -10.24 -4.04
N SER A 415 11.20 -11.51 -3.87
CA SER A 415 10.29 -12.65 -3.74
C SER A 415 10.57 -13.47 -2.49
N LYS A 416 9.56 -14.12 -1.89
CA LYS A 416 9.72 -14.91 -0.64
C LYS A 416 10.13 -16.38 -0.85
N ASN A 417 10.26 -16.83 -2.10
CA ASN A 417 10.35 -18.27 -2.44
C ASN A 417 11.72 -18.69 -3.00
N GLY A 418 12.81 -17.98 -2.68
CA GLY A 418 14.17 -18.42 -2.99
C GLY A 418 14.69 -18.09 -4.40
N ASN A 419 13.92 -17.38 -5.24
CA ASN A 419 14.39 -16.92 -6.56
C ASN A 419 14.83 -15.45 -6.52
N TYR A 420 15.98 -15.17 -7.15
CA TYR A 420 16.67 -13.88 -7.18
C TYR A 420 15.79 -12.79 -7.77
N GLY A 421 15.49 -11.76 -6.98
CA GLY A 421 14.98 -10.48 -7.45
C GLY A 421 16.16 -9.55 -7.74
N SER A 422 16.77 -9.66 -8.92
CA SER A 422 17.78 -8.70 -9.36
C SER A 422 17.07 -7.38 -9.67
N LYS A 423 17.71 -6.25 -9.35
CA LYS A 423 17.27 -4.83 -9.48
C LYS A 423 16.56 -4.51 -10.80
N ALA A 424 15.33 -4.99 -10.91
CA ALA A 424 14.63 -5.10 -12.15
C ALA A 424 13.15 -5.26 -11.77
N THR A 425 12.39 -4.16 -11.91
CA THR A 425 10.96 -4.05 -11.58
C THR A 425 10.13 -5.23 -12.11
N ILE A 426 8.85 -5.35 -11.72
CA ILE A 426 7.90 -6.31 -12.34
C ILE A 426 7.90 -6.24 -13.90
N ALA A 427 8.34 -5.11 -14.50
CA ALA A 427 8.59 -4.97 -15.94
C ALA A 427 9.82 -5.77 -16.47
N ASP A 428 10.80 -6.06 -15.62
CA ASP A 428 11.99 -6.88 -15.90
C ASP A 428 11.83 -8.36 -15.58
N THR A 429 11.00 -8.74 -14.63
CA THR A 429 10.56 -10.15 -14.49
C THR A 429 9.77 -10.58 -15.72
N ILE A 430 9.00 -9.65 -16.32
CA ILE A 430 8.47 -9.81 -17.67
C ILE A 430 9.63 -9.87 -18.69
N ARG A 431 10.62 -8.97 -18.64
CA ARG A 431 11.77 -8.92 -19.59
C ARG A 431 12.72 -10.14 -19.54
N THR A 432 12.85 -10.83 -18.41
CA THR A 432 13.76 -11.98 -18.23
C THR A 432 13.04 -13.31 -18.43
N ALA A 433 11.76 -13.42 -18.07
CA ALA A 433 10.90 -14.49 -18.61
C ALA A 433 10.77 -14.39 -20.15
N TYR A 434 11.00 -13.19 -20.70
CA TYR A 434 11.06 -12.91 -22.13
C TYR A 434 12.31 -13.38 -22.86
N ASP A 435 13.47 -13.35 -22.21
CA ASP A 435 14.74 -13.62 -22.89
C ASP A 435 15.12 -15.13 -22.83
N GLY A 436 14.27 -15.98 -22.25
CA GLY A 436 14.44 -17.43 -22.18
C GLY A 436 13.66 -18.28 -23.19
N GLY A 437 12.78 -17.71 -24.03
CA GLY A 437 12.08 -18.52 -25.04
C GLY A 437 10.86 -17.87 -25.69
N THR A 438 11.05 -17.24 -26.85
CA THR A 438 10.08 -17.06 -27.95
C THR A 438 8.61 -16.77 -27.56
N SER A 439 8.28 -15.52 -27.22
CA SER A 439 6.93 -14.92 -27.14
C SER A 439 7.13 -13.39 -27.09
N GLU A 440 6.26 -12.48 -27.58
CA GLU A 440 6.62 -11.08 -28.02
C GLU A 440 5.98 -9.91 -27.24
N ALA A 441 6.80 -9.01 -26.64
CA ALA A 441 6.35 -8.05 -25.62
C ALA A 441 5.80 -6.82 -26.33
N LEU A 442 4.53 -6.51 -26.09
CA LEU A 442 3.84 -5.38 -26.70
C LEU A 442 4.37 -4.04 -26.16
N THR A 443 4.29 -3.00 -26.97
CA THR A 443 4.90 -1.69 -26.74
C THR A 443 3.94 -0.75 -25.98
N PRO A 444 4.24 -0.28 -24.76
CA PRO A 444 3.34 0.61 -24.01
C PRO A 444 3.20 2.00 -24.64
N ILE A 445 2.02 2.61 -24.53
CA ILE A 445 1.80 4.01 -24.97
C ILE A 445 2.14 5.01 -23.86
N MET A 446 1.81 4.69 -22.61
CA MET A 446 2.12 5.50 -21.43
C MET A 446 3.41 4.98 -20.80
N THR A 447 4.54 5.60 -21.14
CA THR A 447 5.85 5.19 -20.62
C THR A 447 6.84 6.36 -20.72
N THR A 448 7.98 6.22 -20.06
CA THR A 448 9.10 7.15 -20.22
C THR A 448 9.56 7.18 -21.68
N PRO A 449 10.02 8.32 -22.21
CA PRO A 449 10.42 8.45 -23.61
C PRO A 449 11.39 7.36 -24.09
N THR A 450 10.99 6.63 -25.14
CA THR A 450 11.84 5.59 -25.76
C THR A 450 12.80 6.16 -26.81
N THR A 451 12.68 7.47 -27.09
CA THR A 451 13.47 8.23 -28.06
C THR A 451 13.88 9.57 -27.48
N SER A 452 14.86 10.21 -28.11
CA SER A 452 15.20 11.63 -27.92
C SER A 452 14.77 12.46 -29.13
N VAL A 453 14.79 13.79 -28.98
CA VAL A 453 14.57 14.74 -30.09
C VAL A 453 15.57 14.52 -31.22
N ASP A 454 16.85 14.30 -30.90
CA ASP A 454 17.89 14.09 -31.91
C ASP A 454 17.69 12.79 -32.71
N ARG A 455 17.19 11.73 -32.06
CA ARG A 455 16.82 10.48 -32.74
C ARG A 455 15.63 10.67 -33.68
N MET A 456 14.62 11.43 -33.28
CA MET A 456 13.48 11.78 -34.15
C MET A 456 13.92 12.64 -35.34
N VAL A 457 14.77 13.65 -35.11
CA VAL A 457 15.33 14.50 -36.17
C VAL A 457 16.14 13.67 -37.16
N SER A 458 17.01 12.78 -36.66
CA SER A 458 17.85 11.92 -37.50
C SER A 458 17.01 10.97 -38.34
N TYR A 459 16.00 10.35 -37.74
CA TYR A 459 15.08 9.45 -38.43
C TYR A 459 14.22 10.18 -39.47
N TYR A 460 13.78 11.40 -39.19
CA TYR A 460 13.07 12.19 -40.18
C TYR A 460 13.95 12.51 -41.39
N LYS A 461 15.16 13.04 -41.14
CA LYS A 461 16.13 13.40 -42.19
C LYS A 461 16.50 12.24 -43.10
N SER A 462 16.53 11.00 -42.58
CA SER A 462 16.82 9.83 -43.41
C SER A 462 15.67 9.42 -44.33
N ASN A 463 14.46 9.97 -44.16
CA ASN A 463 13.26 9.55 -44.89
C ASN A 463 12.59 10.67 -45.70
N ALA A 464 12.76 11.94 -45.33
CA ALA A 464 12.11 13.07 -45.99
C ALA A 464 12.84 14.41 -45.80
N THR A 465 12.48 15.38 -46.64
CA THR A 465 12.86 16.79 -46.49
C THR A 465 11.74 17.52 -45.75
N PHE A 466 12.10 18.31 -44.73
CA PHE A 466 11.11 19.00 -43.91
C PHE A 466 10.34 20.06 -44.73
N PRO A 467 8.99 20.08 -44.70
CA PRO A 467 8.21 20.97 -45.56
C PRO A 467 8.50 22.45 -45.31
N THR A 468 8.57 23.24 -46.37
CA THR A 468 8.65 24.71 -46.26
C THR A 468 7.35 25.31 -45.75
N TYR A 469 6.22 24.64 -45.94
CA TYR A 469 4.90 25.10 -45.48
C TYR A 469 4.91 25.48 -43.99
N TYR A 470 5.39 24.60 -43.10
CA TYR A 470 5.43 24.92 -41.66
C TYR A 470 6.43 26.04 -41.34
N GLN A 471 7.51 26.17 -42.11
CA GLN A 471 8.48 27.25 -41.97
C GLN A 471 7.89 28.61 -42.38
N GLU A 472 6.88 28.62 -43.26
CA GLU A 472 6.24 29.83 -43.76
C GLU A 472 4.99 30.22 -42.96
N HIS A 473 4.26 29.21 -42.46
CA HIS A 473 2.88 29.35 -41.95
C HIS A 473 2.68 29.03 -40.46
N ASP A 474 3.51 28.20 -39.82
CA ASP A 474 3.40 27.96 -38.37
C ASP A 474 4.26 28.96 -37.59
N THR A 475 3.67 29.65 -36.62
CA THR A 475 4.33 30.72 -35.87
C THR A 475 5.58 30.25 -35.11
N GLU A 476 5.53 29.07 -34.48
CA GLU A 476 6.62 28.55 -33.65
C GLU A 476 7.76 28.01 -34.53
N ILE A 477 7.41 27.30 -35.61
CA ILE A 477 8.38 26.76 -36.55
C ILE A 477 9.07 27.88 -37.35
N LYS A 478 8.32 28.88 -37.80
CA LYS A 478 8.86 30.03 -38.55
C LYS A 478 9.85 30.87 -37.74
N ALA A 479 9.64 30.98 -36.44
CA ALA A 479 10.52 31.73 -35.55
C ALA A 479 11.83 30.97 -35.22
N SER A 480 11.90 29.67 -35.53
CA SER A 480 13.04 28.82 -35.17
C SER A 480 14.19 28.91 -36.15
N SER A 481 15.42 28.94 -35.63
CA SER A 481 16.66 28.76 -36.41
C SER A 481 16.90 27.32 -36.84
N ASN A 482 16.18 26.35 -36.25
CA ASN A 482 16.22 24.93 -36.63
C ASN A 482 14.79 24.34 -36.68
N PRO A 483 14.04 24.61 -37.76
CA PRO A 483 12.61 24.28 -37.86
C PRO A 483 12.26 22.81 -37.60
N LEU A 484 13.07 21.87 -38.10
CA LEU A 484 12.84 20.44 -37.89
C LEU A 484 13.09 20.03 -36.44
N GLN A 485 14.12 20.58 -35.79
CA GLN A 485 14.38 20.32 -34.37
C GLN A 485 13.22 20.81 -33.51
N THR A 486 12.73 22.03 -33.77
CA THR A 486 11.57 22.58 -33.05
C THR A 486 10.31 21.75 -33.30
N PHE A 487 10.08 21.27 -34.53
CA PHE A 487 8.97 20.37 -34.82
C PHE A 487 9.05 19.08 -33.99
N CYS A 488 10.21 18.42 -33.93
CA CYS A 488 10.42 17.23 -33.12
C CYS A 488 10.34 17.52 -31.60
N GLN A 489 10.77 18.71 -31.17
CA GLN A 489 10.67 19.15 -29.77
C GLN A 489 9.19 19.32 -29.35
N ILE A 490 8.33 19.87 -30.22
CA ILE A 490 6.89 19.97 -29.94
C ILE A 490 6.27 18.59 -29.70
N PHE A 491 6.62 17.58 -30.52
CA PHE A 491 6.20 16.20 -30.29
C PHE A 491 6.67 15.66 -28.94
N TYR A 492 7.92 15.94 -28.58
CA TYR A 492 8.51 15.53 -27.31
C TYR A 492 7.79 16.16 -26.11
N ASP A 493 7.65 17.48 -26.11
CA ASP A 493 7.11 18.25 -24.99
C ASP A 493 5.64 17.92 -24.74
N GLU A 494 4.82 17.91 -25.80
CA GLU A 494 3.38 17.64 -25.66
C GLU A 494 3.13 16.21 -25.18
N ALA A 495 3.91 15.23 -25.67
CA ALA A 495 3.79 13.83 -25.26
C ALA A 495 4.22 13.63 -23.80
N VAL A 496 5.41 14.14 -23.42
CA VAL A 496 5.93 14.03 -22.05
C VAL A 496 5.03 14.72 -21.05
N ALA A 497 4.47 15.89 -21.38
CA ALA A 497 3.54 16.61 -20.50
C ALA A 497 2.30 15.79 -20.14
N GLU A 498 1.87 14.89 -21.03
CA GLU A 498 0.71 14.02 -20.81
C GLU A 498 1.08 12.60 -20.33
N GLY A 499 2.37 12.25 -20.29
CA GLY A 499 2.87 10.91 -19.94
C GLY A 499 2.84 9.90 -21.08
N VAL A 500 2.69 10.35 -22.32
CA VAL A 500 2.69 9.52 -23.54
C VAL A 500 4.11 9.44 -24.10
N ASP A 501 4.52 8.27 -24.60
CA ASP A 501 5.83 8.13 -25.25
C ASP A 501 5.90 8.93 -26.56
N PRO A 502 6.79 9.94 -26.68
CA PRO A 502 6.95 10.72 -27.90
C PRO A 502 7.31 9.87 -29.13
N GLY A 503 7.95 8.72 -28.93
CA GLY A 503 8.24 7.76 -30.00
C GLY A 503 6.97 7.27 -30.70
N VAL A 504 5.92 6.96 -29.93
CA VAL A 504 4.62 6.50 -30.44
C VAL A 504 3.93 7.60 -31.23
N VAL A 505 3.87 8.81 -30.66
CA VAL A 505 3.21 9.97 -31.28
C VAL A 505 3.87 10.29 -32.61
N PHE A 506 5.21 10.34 -32.62
CA PHE A 506 5.99 10.66 -33.81
C PHE A 506 5.90 9.56 -34.88
N ALA A 507 6.04 8.28 -34.49
CA ALA A 507 5.92 7.15 -35.41
C ALA A 507 4.54 7.08 -36.07
N GLN A 508 3.47 7.23 -35.29
CA GLN A 508 2.10 7.27 -35.80
C GLN A 508 1.93 8.46 -36.77
N ALA A 509 2.43 9.64 -36.44
CA ALA A 509 2.35 10.80 -37.33
C ALA A 509 3.07 10.58 -38.66
N MET A 510 4.26 9.97 -38.65
CA MET A 510 4.99 9.67 -39.88
C MET A 510 4.27 8.62 -40.74
N LYS A 511 3.65 7.62 -40.11
CA LYS A 511 2.84 6.61 -40.79
C LYS A 511 1.61 7.23 -41.46
N GLU A 512 0.86 8.04 -40.73
CA GLU A 512 -0.41 8.63 -41.18
C GLU A 512 -0.22 9.68 -42.28
N THR A 513 0.84 10.48 -42.19
CA THR A 513 1.11 11.56 -43.14
C THR A 513 2.04 11.15 -44.29
N GLY A 514 2.63 9.96 -44.24
CA GLY A 514 3.68 9.54 -45.17
C GLY A 514 4.93 10.42 -45.05
N PHE A 515 5.39 10.69 -43.82
CA PHE A 515 6.46 11.63 -43.46
C PHE A 515 6.17 13.08 -43.89
N LEU A 516 5.00 13.59 -43.51
CA LEU A 516 4.51 14.95 -43.77
C LEU A 516 4.29 15.27 -45.26
N ARG A 517 4.08 14.25 -46.09
CA ARG A 517 3.75 14.41 -47.53
C ARG A 517 2.25 14.55 -47.78
N PHE A 518 1.41 14.07 -46.87
CA PHE A 518 -0.05 14.17 -46.90
C PHE A 518 -0.67 13.64 -48.22
N GLY A 519 -0.47 12.34 -48.49
CA GLY A 519 -0.97 11.69 -49.71
C GLY A 519 -2.44 11.21 -49.67
N GLY A 520 -3.18 11.50 -48.60
CA GLY A 520 -4.55 11.02 -48.35
C GLY A 520 -5.58 12.15 -48.27
N ASP A 521 -6.70 11.90 -47.58
CA ASP A 521 -7.80 12.85 -47.44
C ASP A 521 -7.45 14.08 -46.58
N VAL A 522 -6.48 13.94 -45.67
CA VAL A 522 -5.98 15.03 -44.80
C VAL A 522 -4.84 15.77 -45.48
N LYS A 523 -4.86 17.11 -45.40
CA LYS A 523 -3.88 18.00 -46.03
C LYS A 523 -2.95 18.68 -45.02
N ILE A 524 -1.82 19.17 -45.52
CA ILE A 524 -0.74 19.77 -44.72
C ILE A 524 -1.19 21.00 -43.91
N GLU A 525 -2.11 21.80 -44.47
CA GLU A 525 -2.69 23.00 -43.85
C GLU A 525 -3.64 22.70 -42.67
N GLN A 526 -4.00 21.44 -42.44
CA GLN A 526 -4.89 21.07 -41.35
C GLN A 526 -4.17 20.80 -40.03
N TYR A 527 -2.84 20.69 -40.04
CA TYR A 527 -2.05 20.33 -38.86
C TYR A 527 -2.56 19.06 -38.16
N ASN A 528 -3.19 18.15 -38.89
CA ASN A 528 -3.78 16.92 -38.38
C ASN A 528 -2.87 15.74 -38.72
N PHE A 529 -1.95 15.43 -37.80
CA PHE A 529 -0.88 14.48 -38.05
C PHE A 529 -1.29 13.01 -37.92
N CYS A 530 -2.48 12.71 -37.40
CA CYS A 530 -2.93 11.35 -37.10
C CYS A 530 -4.30 11.00 -37.69
N GLY A 531 -4.76 11.80 -38.67
CA GLY A 531 -5.97 11.48 -39.42
C GLY A 531 -7.28 11.66 -38.64
N LEU A 532 -7.29 12.40 -37.52
CA LEU A 532 -8.47 12.45 -36.65
C LEU A 532 -9.71 12.91 -37.42
N GLY A 533 -10.71 12.02 -37.50
CA GLY A 533 -12.01 12.23 -38.14
C GLY A 533 -12.03 12.16 -39.66
N ALA A 534 -10.93 11.78 -40.28
CA ALA A 534 -10.98 11.29 -41.65
C ALA A 534 -11.61 9.88 -41.64
N THR A 535 -12.61 9.65 -42.49
CA THR A 535 -13.31 8.36 -42.58
C THR A 535 -13.08 7.64 -43.92
N GLY A 536 -12.20 8.18 -44.78
CA GLY A 536 -12.06 7.76 -46.17
C GLY A 536 -13.15 8.36 -47.08
N GLY A 537 -12.87 8.41 -48.38
CA GLY A 537 -13.84 8.84 -49.41
C GLY A 537 -13.95 10.36 -49.59
N GLY A 538 -12.91 11.13 -49.25
CA GLY A 538 -12.86 12.58 -49.45
C GLY A 538 -13.29 13.42 -48.25
N ALA A 539 -13.54 12.80 -47.09
CA ALA A 539 -13.82 13.52 -45.85
C ALA A 539 -12.50 14.03 -45.23
N ALA A 540 -12.28 15.35 -45.30
CA ALA A 540 -10.99 15.98 -44.94
C ALA A 540 -10.56 15.82 -43.47
N GLY A 541 -11.43 15.37 -42.55
CA GLY A 541 -11.12 15.29 -41.12
C GLY A 541 -11.05 16.66 -40.44
N GLN A 542 -10.55 16.72 -39.20
CA GLN A 542 -10.43 17.99 -38.46
C GLN A 542 -9.18 18.78 -38.82
N ALA A 543 -9.22 20.09 -38.54
CA ALA A 543 -8.10 21.00 -38.69
C ALA A 543 -7.79 21.70 -37.36
N PHE A 544 -6.51 21.94 -37.09
CA PHE A 544 -6.01 22.59 -35.89
C PHE A 544 -5.30 23.90 -36.25
N GLY A 545 -5.14 24.80 -35.27
CA GLY A 545 -4.63 26.15 -35.53
C GLY A 545 -3.10 26.26 -35.65
N SER A 546 -2.37 25.23 -35.25
CA SER A 546 -0.89 25.20 -35.28
C SER A 546 -0.38 23.76 -35.18
N VAL A 547 0.92 23.57 -35.45
CA VAL A 547 1.63 22.31 -35.24
C VAL A 547 1.42 21.81 -33.82
N ARG A 548 1.64 22.67 -32.81
CA ARG A 548 1.50 22.30 -31.39
C ARG A 548 0.09 21.87 -31.01
N LEU A 549 -0.95 22.54 -31.51
CA LEU A 549 -2.34 22.14 -31.23
C LEU A 549 -2.70 20.82 -31.91
N GLY A 550 -2.20 20.59 -33.12
CA GLY A 550 -2.36 19.33 -33.84
C GLY A 550 -1.73 18.14 -33.12
N VAL A 551 -0.49 18.32 -32.66
CA VAL A 551 0.24 17.33 -31.86
C VAL A 551 -0.47 17.08 -30.53
N ARG A 552 -0.88 18.14 -29.82
CA ARG A 552 -1.63 18.02 -28.56
C ARG A 552 -2.91 17.20 -28.74
N ALA A 553 -3.66 17.43 -29.81
CA ALA A 553 -4.88 16.68 -30.09
C ALA A 553 -4.59 15.18 -30.26
N GLN A 554 -3.52 14.84 -30.96
CA GLN A 554 -3.06 13.46 -31.12
C GLN A 554 -2.66 12.83 -29.77
N VAL A 555 -1.82 13.52 -28.99
CA VAL A 555 -1.35 13.06 -27.68
C VAL A 555 -2.53 12.81 -26.74
N GLN A 556 -3.49 13.75 -26.66
CA GLN A 556 -4.67 13.60 -25.81
C GLN A 556 -5.51 12.38 -26.21
N HIS A 557 -5.65 12.10 -27.50
CA HIS A 557 -6.35 10.89 -27.95
C HIS A 557 -5.56 9.61 -27.63
N LEU A 558 -4.24 9.58 -27.83
CA LEU A 558 -3.41 8.44 -27.45
C LEU A 558 -3.47 8.17 -25.94
N LYS A 559 -3.45 9.22 -25.10
CA LYS A 559 -3.68 9.12 -23.66
C LYS A 559 -5.09 8.63 -23.34
N ALA A 560 -6.12 9.09 -24.04
CA ALA A 560 -7.48 8.59 -23.86
C ALA A 560 -7.54 7.09 -24.16
N TYR A 561 -6.93 6.64 -25.26
CA TYR A 561 -6.85 5.22 -25.60
C TYR A 561 -6.09 4.43 -24.53
N ALA A 562 -4.97 4.94 -24.02
CA ALA A 562 -4.07 4.20 -23.16
C ALA A 562 -4.40 4.25 -21.66
N SER A 563 -5.06 5.31 -21.17
CA SER A 563 -5.22 5.60 -19.74
C SER A 563 -6.57 6.25 -19.38
N GLN A 564 -6.93 6.14 -18.11
CA GLN A 564 -8.06 6.85 -17.48
C GLN A 564 -7.62 8.12 -16.72
N GLU A 565 -6.32 8.43 -16.68
CA GLU A 565 -5.78 9.62 -16.02
C GLU A 565 -6.19 10.92 -16.67
N ASP A 566 -6.58 11.91 -15.88
CA ASP A 566 -6.98 13.21 -16.39
C ASP A 566 -5.88 13.87 -17.25
N LEU A 567 -6.32 14.64 -18.25
CA LEU A 567 -5.44 15.42 -19.08
C LEU A 567 -4.77 16.53 -18.25
N LYS A 568 -3.50 16.78 -18.51
CA LYS A 568 -2.76 17.88 -17.90
C LYS A 568 -3.05 19.20 -18.62
N ASN A 569 -3.24 19.15 -19.94
CA ASN A 569 -3.60 20.29 -20.75
C ASN A 569 -5.09 20.32 -21.12
N ALA A 570 -5.61 21.51 -21.40
CA ALA A 570 -6.99 21.67 -21.86
C ALA A 570 -7.27 20.86 -23.14
N VAL A 571 -8.44 20.23 -23.21
CA VAL A 571 -8.89 19.45 -24.37
C VAL A 571 -8.93 20.36 -25.60
N VAL A 572 -8.20 19.99 -26.67
CA VAL A 572 -8.16 20.77 -27.92
C VAL A 572 -9.04 20.22 -29.03
N ASP A 573 -9.51 18.98 -28.90
CA ASP A 573 -10.42 18.35 -29.86
C ASP A 573 -11.66 17.81 -29.14
N PRO A 574 -12.87 18.31 -29.46
CA PRO A 574 -14.10 17.92 -28.77
C PRO A 574 -14.44 16.43 -28.91
N ARG A 575 -13.83 15.71 -29.84
CA ARG A 575 -14.04 14.26 -30.03
C ARG A 575 -13.33 13.41 -28.99
N PHE A 576 -12.46 14.00 -28.16
CA PHE A 576 -11.84 13.31 -27.02
C PHE A 576 -12.87 12.55 -26.18
N GLN A 577 -14.07 13.12 -25.99
CA GLN A 577 -15.16 12.52 -25.23
C GLN A 577 -15.72 11.21 -25.83
N TYR A 578 -15.49 10.95 -27.11
CA TYR A 578 -16.00 9.75 -27.79
C TYR A 578 -15.09 8.53 -27.63
N VAL A 579 -13.85 8.73 -27.17
CA VAL A 579 -12.91 7.63 -26.93
C VAL A 579 -13.29 6.90 -25.64
N THR A 580 -13.44 5.58 -25.73
CA THR A 580 -13.56 4.75 -24.52
C THR A 580 -12.20 4.74 -23.82
N ARG A 581 -12.11 5.33 -22.63
CA ARG A 581 -10.82 5.59 -21.99
C ARG A 581 -10.14 4.31 -21.49
N GLY A 582 -8.83 4.18 -21.69
CA GLY A 582 -8.03 3.01 -21.29
C GLY A 582 -8.33 1.74 -22.08
N CYS A 583 -8.82 1.86 -23.32
CA CYS A 583 -9.17 0.72 -24.17
C CYS A 583 -8.05 0.25 -25.13
N ALA A 584 -6.83 0.80 -25.06
CA ALA A 584 -5.67 0.39 -25.84
C ALA A 584 -4.37 0.86 -25.14
N THR A 585 -3.92 0.12 -24.12
CA THR A 585 -2.73 0.46 -23.31
C THR A 585 -1.40 0.30 -24.09
N PHE A 586 -1.40 -0.52 -25.12
CA PHE A 586 -0.24 -0.82 -25.98
C PHE A 586 -0.44 -0.31 -27.41
N VAL A 587 0.64 0.05 -28.09
CA VAL A 587 0.65 0.55 -29.46
C VAL A 587 0.02 -0.46 -30.42
N GLU A 588 0.32 -1.75 -30.25
CA GLU A 588 -0.23 -2.86 -31.02
C GLU A 588 -1.76 -2.92 -30.92
N TYR A 589 -2.31 -2.51 -29.77
CA TYR A 589 -3.75 -2.46 -29.48
C TYR A 589 -4.44 -1.21 -30.05
N LEU A 590 -3.70 -0.30 -30.70
CA LEU A 590 -4.33 0.73 -31.53
C LEU A 590 -5.02 0.11 -32.77
N GLY A 591 -4.64 -1.10 -33.19
CA GLY A 591 -5.39 -1.88 -34.18
C GLY A 591 -6.61 -2.56 -33.55
N ILE A 592 -7.82 -2.24 -34.02
CA ILE A 592 -9.08 -2.79 -33.47
C ILE A 592 -9.12 -4.32 -33.60
N GLN A 593 -8.50 -4.89 -34.63
CA GLN A 593 -8.53 -6.34 -34.88
C GLN A 593 -7.66 -7.12 -33.90
N GLU A 594 -6.53 -6.53 -33.49
CA GLU A 594 -5.55 -7.16 -32.61
C GLU A 594 -5.75 -6.80 -31.14
N ASN A 595 -6.56 -5.78 -30.86
CA ASN A 595 -6.90 -5.35 -29.52
C ASN A 595 -7.89 -6.33 -28.84
N PRO A 596 -7.54 -6.90 -27.67
CA PRO A 596 -8.41 -7.83 -26.91
C PRO A 596 -9.79 -7.27 -26.56
N TRP A 597 -9.92 -5.95 -26.44
CA TRP A 597 -11.17 -5.26 -26.11
C TRP A 597 -12.04 -4.93 -27.34
N GLY A 598 -11.57 -5.22 -28.57
CA GLY A 598 -12.29 -4.92 -29.81
C GLY A 598 -12.55 -3.43 -30.04
N LYS A 599 -11.70 -2.59 -29.45
CA LYS A 599 -11.66 -1.13 -29.55
C LYS A 599 -10.25 -0.72 -29.99
N GLY A 600 -10.05 0.51 -30.40
CA GLY A 600 -8.75 0.94 -30.92
C GLY A 600 -8.88 2.11 -31.88
N TRP A 601 -7.75 2.60 -32.34
CA TRP A 601 -7.64 3.75 -33.23
C TRP A 601 -8.09 3.44 -34.66
N ALA A 602 -7.65 2.30 -35.21
CA ALA A 602 -7.81 1.98 -36.62
C ALA A 602 -8.43 0.59 -36.84
N THR A 603 -9.24 0.46 -37.88
CA THR A 603 -9.87 -0.81 -38.29
C THR A 603 -8.95 -1.71 -39.12
N ALA A 604 -7.84 -1.19 -39.62
CA ALA A 604 -6.88 -1.95 -40.43
C ALA A 604 -6.15 -3.01 -39.60
N SER A 605 -5.98 -4.20 -40.17
CA SER A 605 -5.19 -5.28 -39.56
C SER A 605 -3.73 -4.85 -39.40
N ASN A 606 -3.08 -5.30 -38.33
CA ASN A 606 -1.68 -5.03 -37.98
C ASN A 606 -1.34 -3.53 -37.88
N TYR A 607 -2.34 -2.66 -37.67
CA TYR A 607 -2.11 -1.22 -37.62
C TYR A 607 -1.06 -0.84 -36.57
N GLY A 608 -1.29 -1.28 -35.32
CA GLY A 608 -0.40 -1.01 -34.19
C GLY A 608 0.97 -1.69 -34.35
N TYR A 609 0.99 -2.96 -34.79
CA TYR A 609 2.23 -3.68 -35.09
C TYR A 609 3.09 -2.96 -36.14
N SER A 610 2.47 -2.38 -37.16
CA SER A 610 3.20 -1.60 -38.17
C SER A 610 3.79 -0.32 -37.59
N ILE A 611 3.13 0.36 -36.66
CA ILE A 611 3.71 1.52 -35.94
C ILE A 611 5.01 1.09 -35.24
N VAL A 612 5.00 -0.07 -34.56
CA VAL A 612 6.15 -0.57 -33.82
C VAL A 612 7.26 -1.04 -34.77
N ASN A 613 6.94 -1.96 -35.67
CA ASN A 613 7.93 -2.67 -36.48
C ASN A 613 8.51 -1.87 -37.64
N ASP A 614 7.69 -1.03 -38.26
CA ASP A 614 8.09 -0.32 -39.48
C ASP A 614 8.61 1.08 -39.17
N TYR A 615 8.24 1.64 -38.01
CA TYR A 615 8.60 2.99 -37.60
C TYR A 615 9.39 3.02 -36.30
N MET A 616 8.78 2.74 -35.13
CA MET A 616 9.44 2.92 -33.83
C MET A 616 10.76 2.15 -33.72
N TYR A 617 10.82 0.90 -34.18
CA TYR A 617 12.03 0.06 -34.13
C TYR A 617 13.27 0.70 -34.79
N LYS A 618 13.07 1.69 -35.68
CA LYS A 618 14.17 2.36 -36.38
C LYS A 618 14.81 3.52 -35.61
N PHE A 619 14.15 4.05 -34.58
CA PHE A 619 14.63 5.24 -33.86
C PHE A 619 14.36 5.25 -32.35
N CYS A 620 13.49 4.37 -31.87
CA CYS A 620 13.21 4.13 -30.45
C CYS A 620 13.99 2.93 -29.92
N THR A 621 14.13 2.84 -28.61
CA THR A 621 14.62 1.64 -27.92
C THR A 621 13.46 0.65 -27.70
N VAL A 622 13.00 0.00 -28.77
CA VAL A 622 11.91 -1.01 -28.73
C VAL A 622 12.29 -2.27 -29.52
N LYS A 623 11.66 -3.41 -29.22
CA LYS A 623 11.81 -4.67 -30.00
C LYS A 623 10.70 -4.77 -31.06
N LYS A 624 10.93 -5.52 -32.14
CA LYS A 624 9.85 -5.87 -33.07
C LYS A 624 8.87 -6.83 -32.40
N THR A 625 7.59 -6.71 -32.74
CA THR A 625 6.49 -7.55 -32.25
C THR A 625 5.77 -8.24 -33.42
N SER A 626 5.09 -9.35 -33.24
CA SER A 626 4.34 -10.02 -34.30
C SER A 626 2.91 -10.35 -33.88
N SER A 627 2.05 -10.45 -34.87
CA SER A 627 0.62 -10.64 -34.71
C SER A 627 0.23 -12.10 -34.49
N THR A 628 1.12 -12.98 -34.02
CA THR A 628 0.73 -14.36 -33.70
C THR A 628 -0.38 -14.32 -32.67
N ALA A 629 -1.57 -14.80 -33.06
CA ALA A 629 -2.82 -14.62 -32.34
C ALA A 629 -2.66 -14.75 -30.82
N ASN A 630 -2.88 -13.64 -30.10
CA ASN A 630 -2.87 -13.47 -28.62
C ASN A 630 -2.59 -14.78 -27.86
N SER A 631 -1.34 -15.10 -27.53
CA SER A 631 -1.01 -16.27 -26.68
C SER A 631 -0.96 -15.92 -25.18
N PHE A 632 -1.02 -14.64 -24.83
CA PHE A 632 -0.99 -14.20 -23.45
C PHE A 632 -2.39 -14.27 -22.82
N LEU A 633 -2.69 -15.43 -22.21
CA LEU A 633 -3.84 -15.67 -21.34
C LEU A 633 -5.22 -15.53 -22.05
N ASN A 634 -5.63 -16.58 -22.77
CA ASN A 634 -6.92 -16.58 -23.45
C ASN A 634 -7.93 -17.45 -22.73
N VAL A 635 -8.97 -16.80 -22.19
CA VAL A 635 -10.27 -17.46 -22.03
C VAL A 635 -11.01 -17.38 -23.35
N ALA A 636 -11.40 -18.53 -23.90
CA ALA A 636 -12.26 -18.64 -25.06
C ALA A 636 -13.59 -19.27 -24.64
N TYR A 637 -14.70 -18.65 -25.03
CA TYR A 637 -16.03 -19.07 -24.63
C TYR A 637 -17.08 -18.81 -25.69
N SER A 638 -18.00 -19.75 -25.84
CA SER A 638 -19.14 -19.63 -26.74
C SER A 638 -20.42 -19.99 -26.00
N THR A 639 -21.53 -19.40 -26.44
CA THR A 639 -22.86 -19.67 -25.87
C THR A 639 -23.78 -20.22 -26.94
N HIS A 640 -24.66 -21.16 -26.54
CA HIS A 640 -25.75 -21.63 -27.38
C HIS A 640 -26.96 -20.74 -27.13
N VAL A 641 -27.34 -19.94 -28.13
CA VAL A 641 -28.44 -18.97 -28.05
C VAL A 641 -29.70 -19.55 -28.70
N GLN A 642 -30.84 -19.37 -28.04
CA GLN A 642 -32.13 -19.78 -28.59
C GLN A 642 -32.32 -19.30 -30.03
N SER A 643 -32.68 -20.23 -30.92
CA SER A 643 -32.90 -20.01 -32.37
C SER A 643 -31.65 -19.71 -33.20
N TYR A 644 -30.49 -19.43 -32.60
CA TYR A 644 -29.23 -19.16 -33.32
C TYR A 644 -28.19 -20.26 -33.16
N GLY A 645 -28.35 -21.13 -32.16
CA GLY A 645 -27.40 -22.21 -31.91
C GLY A 645 -26.10 -21.69 -31.29
N TRP A 646 -25.02 -22.47 -31.44
CA TRP A 646 -23.69 -22.09 -30.99
C TRP A 646 -23.21 -20.84 -31.73
N GLN A 647 -22.85 -19.82 -30.96
CA GLN A 647 -22.18 -18.63 -31.49
C GLN A 647 -20.67 -18.89 -31.63
N ALA A 648 -19.99 -18.09 -32.46
CA ALA A 648 -18.54 -18.13 -32.56
C ALA A 648 -17.86 -17.89 -31.20
N ASP A 649 -16.69 -18.49 -31.01
CA ASP A 649 -15.89 -18.29 -29.80
C ASP A 649 -15.62 -16.79 -29.58
N LYS A 650 -15.78 -16.39 -28.32
CA LYS A 650 -15.50 -15.06 -27.80
C LYS A 650 -14.31 -15.16 -26.87
N PHE A 651 -13.54 -14.08 -26.83
CA PHE A 651 -12.32 -14.01 -26.05
C PHE A 651 -12.49 -13.03 -24.89
N ASN A 652 -11.41 -12.85 -24.12
CA ASN A 652 -11.36 -12.03 -22.90
C ASN A 652 -12.21 -10.74 -23.03
N GLY A 653 -13.26 -10.61 -22.21
CA GLY A 653 -14.14 -9.43 -22.18
C GLY A 653 -15.20 -9.30 -23.30
N MET A 654 -15.16 -10.10 -24.35
CA MET A 654 -16.12 -10.01 -25.47
C MET A 654 -17.50 -10.58 -25.13
N THR A 655 -18.56 -9.86 -25.45
CA THR A 655 -19.93 -10.36 -25.20
C THR A 655 -20.24 -11.62 -26.02
N SER A 656 -20.60 -12.71 -25.34
CA SER A 656 -21.17 -13.92 -25.93
C SER A 656 -22.66 -14.01 -25.60
N GLY A 657 -23.52 -14.10 -26.63
CA GLY A 657 -24.97 -14.05 -26.50
C GLY A 657 -25.59 -12.80 -27.14
N THR A 658 -26.77 -12.40 -26.69
CA THR A 658 -27.50 -11.22 -27.19
C THR A 658 -27.99 -10.35 -26.05
N THR A 659 -27.94 -9.03 -26.20
CA THR A 659 -28.53 -8.08 -25.24
C THR A 659 -29.78 -7.43 -25.85
N GLY A 660 -30.90 -7.40 -25.11
CA GLY A 660 -32.11 -6.67 -25.53
C GLY A 660 -32.96 -7.34 -26.63
N LEU A 661 -32.49 -8.43 -27.23
CA LEU A 661 -33.23 -9.18 -28.26
C LEU A 661 -34.18 -10.26 -27.69
N GLY A 662 -34.19 -10.42 -26.37
CA GLY A 662 -35.07 -11.36 -25.68
C GLY A 662 -34.73 -12.84 -25.89
N LYS A 663 -33.55 -13.17 -26.43
CA LYS A 663 -33.11 -14.56 -26.65
C LYS A 663 -32.37 -15.08 -25.41
N ARG A 664 -32.71 -16.30 -24.98
CA ARG A 664 -32.05 -16.97 -23.85
C ARG A 664 -30.75 -17.66 -24.27
N LEU A 665 -29.80 -17.71 -23.34
CA LEU A 665 -28.72 -18.69 -23.36
C LEU A 665 -29.29 -20.05 -22.92
N GLU A 666 -28.86 -21.13 -23.56
CA GLU A 666 -29.27 -22.51 -23.24
C GLU A 666 -28.08 -23.37 -22.76
N ALA A 667 -26.86 -23.08 -23.27
CA ALA A 667 -25.61 -23.73 -22.86
C ALA A 667 -24.40 -22.82 -23.07
N ILE A 668 -23.26 -23.19 -22.47
CA ILE A 668 -21.97 -22.50 -22.59
C ILE A 668 -20.81 -23.52 -22.63
N LYS A 669 -19.74 -23.16 -23.34
CA LYS A 669 -18.41 -23.80 -23.27
C LYS A 669 -17.39 -22.72 -22.96
N ILE A 670 -16.46 -23.01 -22.06
CA ILE A 670 -15.38 -22.11 -21.64
C ILE A 670 -14.10 -22.95 -21.61
N LYS A 671 -13.03 -22.45 -22.20
CA LYS A 671 -11.69 -23.04 -22.11
C LYS A 671 -10.71 -21.93 -21.76
N VAL A 672 -9.74 -22.23 -20.92
CA VAL A 672 -8.58 -21.37 -20.68
C VAL A 672 -7.34 -22.05 -21.27
N GLY A 673 -6.44 -21.25 -21.83
CA GLY A 673 -5.18 -21.73 -22.36
C GLY A 673 -4.17 -20.60 -22.53
N GLY A 674 -2.91 -20.96 -22.62
CA GLY A 674 -1.78 -20.04 -22.70
C GLY A 674 -0.50 -20.74 -22.23
N GLU A 675 0.54 -19.96 -21.94
CA GLU A 675 1.83 -20.45 -21.44
C GLU A 675 1.80 -20.87 -19.96
N TYR A 676 0.71 -20.56 -19.25
CA TYR A 676 0.50 -20.89 -17.84
C TYR A 676 -0.24 -22.21 -17.67
N ASP A 677 0.07 -22.95 -16.61
CA ASP A 677 -0.67 -24.15 -16.20
C ASP A 677 -2.00 -23.75 -15.56
N LEU A 678 -2.92 -23.34 -16.43
CA LEU A 678 -4.26 -22.87 -16.11
C LEU A 678 -5.30 -23.69 -16.84
N GLY A 679 -6.30 -24.13 -16.08
CA GLY A 679 -7.57 -24.61 -16.58
C GLY A 679 -8.74 -23.81 -16.03
N VAL A 680 -9.94 -24.14 -16.50
CA VAL A 680 -11.19 -23.62 -15.92
C VAL A 680 -12.14 -24.75 -15.57
N THR A 681 -12.86 -24.56 -14.46
CA THR A 681 -14.02 -25.39 -14.14
C THR A 681 -15.23 -24.50 -13.86
N TYR A 682 -16.39 -24.90 -14.37
CA TYR A 682 -17.60 -24.09 -14.34
C TYR A 682 -18.87 -24.94 -14.28
N GLN A 683 -19.95 -24.32 -13.83
CA GLN A 683 -21.29 -24.93 -13.82
C GLN A 683 -22.35 -23.88 -14.06
N THR A 684 -23.50 -24.29 -14.58
CA THR A 684 -24.64 -23.41 -14.86
C THR A 684 -25.90 -23.85 -14.12
N HIS A 685 -26.70 -22.89 -13.67
CA HIS A 685 -28.05 -23.12 -13.17
C HIS A 685 -29.04 -23.10 -14.34
N VAL A 686 -29.68 -24.24 -14.61
CA VAL A 686 -30.62 -24.42 -15.72
C VAL A 686 -32.05 -24.41 -15.18
N GLN A 687 -32.95 -23.73 -15.89
CA GLN A 687 -34.37 -23.71 -15.56
C GLN A 687 -34.90 -25.11 -15.26
N THR A 688 -35.63 -25.28 -14.15
CA THR A 688 -36.25 -26.53 -13.67
C THR A 688 -35.30 -27.68 -13.32
N LEU A 689 -34.00 -27.58 -13.65
CA LEU A 689 -33.00 -28.59 -13.33
C LEU A 689 -32.07 -28.16 -12.19
N GLY A 690 -31.95 -26.85 -11.94
CA GLY A 690 -31.07 -26.32 -10.91
C GLY A 690 -29.61 -26.25 -11.37
N TRP A 691 -28.68 -26.25 -10.41
CA TRP A 691 -27.24 -26.34 -10.69
C TRP A 691 -26.89 -27.72 -11.25
N GLY A 692 -26.20 -27.74 -12.39
CA GLY A 692 -25.59 -28.95 -12.93
C GLY A 692 -24.28 -29.32 -12.23
N ASN A 693 -23.57 -30.32 -12.75
CA ASN A 693 -22.22 -30.65 -12.29
C ASN A 693 -21.22 -29.59 -12.77
N TRP A 694 -20.10 -29.46 -12.03
CA TRP A 694 -18.91 -28.79 -12.54
C TRP A 694 -18.37 -29.55 -13.75
N VAL A 695 -18.02 -28.82 -14.80
CA VAL A 695 -17.39 -29.32 -16.00
C VAL A 695 -16.10 -28.55 -16.25
N ASP A 696 -15.14 -29.20 -16.88
CA ASP A 696 -13.80 -28.66 -17.09
C ASP A 696 -13.64 -28.07 -18.51
N ASP A 697 -12.43 -27.62 -18.84
CA ASP A 697 -12.12 -26.91 -20.08
C ASP A 697 -12.79 -27.47 -21.34
N GLY A 698 -13.56 -26.60 -22.00
CA GLY A 698 -14.23 -26.86 -23.26
C GLY A 698 -15.48 -27.74 -23.17
N ALA A 699 -15.78 -28.34 -22.01
CA ALA A 699 -16.94 -29.21 -21.83
C ALA A 699 -18.26 -28.43 -21.84
N LEU A 700 -19.36 -29.07 -22.24
CA LEU A 700 -20.66 -28.38 -22.31
C LEU A 700 -21.28 -28.25 -20.90
N SER A 701 -21.64 -27.03 -20.50
CA SER A 701 -22.52 -26.78 -19.34
C SER A 701 -23.85 -26.18 -19.80
N GLY A 702 -24.97 -26.81 -19.43
CA GLY A 702 -26.32 -26.40 -19.84
C GLY A 702 -27.05 -27.46 -20.68
N THR A 703 -27.96 -27.03 -21.56
CA THR A 703 -28.71 -27.93 -22.45
C THR A 703 -28.76 -27.40 -23.88
N THR A 704 -28.75 -28.29 -24.86
CA THR A 704 -29.01 -27.97 -26.26
C THR A 704 -30.26 -28.72 -26.73
N GLY A 705 -31.19 -28.04 -27.40
CA GLY A 705 -32.38 -28.66 -27.99
C GLY A 705 -33.53 -28.98 -27.01
N GLN A 706 -33.37 -28.74 -25.70
CA GLN A 706 -34.39 -29.00 -24.68
C GLN A 706 -35.26 -27.78 -24.33
N ALA A 707 -35.02 -26.65 -24.98
CA ALA A 707 -35.70 -25.38 -24.74
C ALA A 707 -35.64 -24.85 -23.29
N LYS A 708 -34.60 -25.23 -22.52
CA LYS A 708 -34.36 -24.73 -21.16
C LYS A 708 -33.35 -23.59 -21.17
N ARG A 709 -33.63 -22.53 -20.40
CA ARG A 709 -32.73 -21.37 -20.25
C ARG A 709 -31.66 -21.60 -19.17
N LEU A 710 -30.51 -20.98 -19.33
CA LEU A 710 -29.61 -20.67 -18.23
C LEU A 710 -30.17 -19.52 -17.39
N GLU A 711 -29.99 -19.59 -16.08
CA GLU A 711 -30.42 -18.56 -15.13
C GLU A 711 -29.24 -17.98 -14.34
N ALA A 712 -28.20 -18.77 -14.06
CA ALA A 712 -26.97 -18.35 -13.39
C ALA A 712 -25.75 -19.20 -13.79
N ILE A 713 -24.54 -18.74 -13.46
CA ILE A 713 -23.26 -19.43 -13.74
C ILE A 713 -22.25 -19.20 -12.60
N ARG A 714 -21.35 -20.16 -12.40
CA ARG A 714 -20.14 -20.06 -11.56
C ARG A 714 -18.93 -20.55 -12.36
N ILE A 715 -17.80 -19.87 -12.23
CA ILE A 715 -16.56 -20.12 -12.97
C ILE A 715 -15.39 -19.92 -12.02
N LYS A 716 -14.46 -20.88 -11.95
CA LYS A 716 -13.21 -20.74 -11.19
C LYS A 716 -12.06 -21.35 -11.97
N LEU A 717 -10.85 -20.81 -11.76
CA LEU A 717 -9.64 -21.34 -12.37
C LEU A 717 -9.15 -22.60 -11.66
N THR A 718 -8.45 -23.44 -12.40
CA THR A 718 -7.77 -24.66 -11.96
C THR A 718 -6.34 -24.67 -12.54
N GLY A 719 -5.51 -25.65 -12.18
CA GLY A 719 -4.10 -25.71 -12.59
C GLY A 719 -3.15 -25.10 -11.55
N ASN A 720 -1.85 -25.36 -11.70
CA ASN A 720 -0.84 -24.95 -10.72
C ASN A 720 -0.65 -23.42 -10.64
N ASP A 721 -1.02 -22.68 -11.68
CA ASP A 721 -0.91 -21.23 -11.72
C ASP A 721 -2.22 -20.51 -11.31
N ALA A 722 -3.27 -21.23 -10.92
CA ALA A 722 -4.59 -20.65 -10.63
C ALA A 722 -4.57 -19.60 -9.50
N ASP A 723 -3.59 -19.67 -8.59
CA ASP A 723 -3.40 -18.72 -7.50
C ASP A 723 -2.75 -17.41 -7.94
N LYS A 724 -2.22 -17.33 -9.16
CA LYS A 724 -1.62 -16.13 -9.79
C LYS A 724 -2.62 -15.32 -10.62
N PHE A 725 -3.82 -15.84 -10.84
CA PHE A 725 -4.84 -15.23 -11.69
C PHE A 725 -6.21 -15.18 -11.03
N ASP A 726 -7.03 -14.25 -11.49
CA ASP A 726 -8.43 -14.11 -11.14
C ASP A 726 -9.29 -14.28 -12.40
N VAL A 727 -10.41 -14.99 -12.27
CA VAL A 727 -11.46 -15.02 -13.29
C VAL A 727 -12.63 -14.15 -12.86
N TYR A 728 -12.95 -13.14 -13.67
CA TYR A 728 -14.09 -12.26 -13.49
C TYR A 728 -15.15 -12.55 -14.56
N TYR A 729 -16.42 -12.56 -14.20
CA TYR A 729 -17.49 -12.77 -15.16
C TYR A 729 -18.77 -12.07 -14.74
N ARG A 730 -19.54 -11.63 -15.73
CA ARG A 730 -20.86 -11.05 -15.50
C ARG A 730 -21.81 -11.48 -16.57
N VAL A 731 -23.10 -11.37 -16.29
CA VAL A 731 -24.16 -11.81 -17.19
C VAL A 731 -25.20 -10.73 -17.39
N HIS A 732 -25.77 -10.69 -18.59
CA HIS A 732 -26.96 -9.91 -18.89
C HIS A 732 -28.19 -10.77 -18.60
N ALA A 733 -28.93 -10.44 -17.56
CA ALA A 733 -30.14 -11.16 -17.17
C ALA A 733 -31.40 -10.41 -17.61
N GLN A 734 -32.40 -11.15 -18.08
CA GLN A 734 -33.70 -10.59 -18.46
C GLN A 734 -34.26 -9.72 -17.32
N THR A 735 -34.77 -8.52 -17.67
CA THR A 735 -35.31 -7.51 -16.75
C THR A 735 -34.26 -6.78 -15.90
N PHE A 736 -33.11 -7.39 -15.62
CA PHE A 736 -32.06 -6.79 -14.77
C PHE A 736 -30.93 -6.12 -15.57
N GLY A 737 -30.81 -6.43 -16.86
CA GLY A 737 -29.69 -5.93 -17.66
C GLY A 737 -28.38 -6.60 -17.26
N TRP A 738 -27.26 -5.90 -17.45
CA TRP A 738 -25.95 -6.37 -16.97
C TRP A 738 -25.88 -6.30 -15.44
N LEU A 739 -25.64 -7.46 -14.82
CA LEU A 739 -25.32 -7.57 -13.40
C LEU A 739 -23.83 -7.27 -13.17
N GLY A 740 -23.44 -7.07 -11.91
CA GLY A 740 -22.06 -6.84 -11.48
C GLY A 740 -21.13 -8.01 -11.75
N TRP A 741 -19.83 -7.80 -11.53
CA TRP A 741 -18.82 -8.82 -11.72
C TRP A 741 -18.81 -9.83 -10.56
N ALA A 742 -18.90 -11.11 -10.89
CA ALA A 742 -18.57 -12.22 -10.01
C ALA A 742 -17.10 -12.60 -10.22
N LYS A 743 -16.45 -13.09 -9.17
CA LYS A 743 -15.04 -13.48 -9.16
C LYS A 743 -14.86 -14.92 -8.64
N ASN A 744 -13.93 -15.68 -9.22
CA ASN A 744 -13.38 -16.92 -8.65
C ASN A 744 -14.39 -17.88 -7.97
N GLY A 745 -15.44 -18.26 -8.69
CA GLY A 745 -16.45 -19.22 -8.21
C GLY A 745 -17.68 -18.57 -7.58
N GLU A 746 -17.71 -17.25 -7.40
CA GLU A 746 -18.89 -16.49 -7.02
C GLU A 746 -20.04 -16.69 -8.02
N THR A 747 -21.28 -16.44 -7.63
CA THR A 747 -22.38 -16.64 -8.58
C THR A 747 -22.56 -15.41 -9.46
N ALA A 748 -22.83 -15.59 -10.75
CA ALA A 748 -23.32 -14.53 -11.63
C ALA A 748 -24.71 -14.91 -12.18
N GLY A 749 -25.68 -13.99 -12.13
CA GLY A 749 -27.01 -14.21 -12.71
C GLY A 749 -28.16 -14.14 -11.73
N THR A 750 -29.17 -14.98 -11.94
CA THR A 750 -30.38 -15.03 -11.10
C THR A 750 -30.76 -16.46 -10.76
N SER A 751 -31.39 -16.66 -9.60
CA SER A 751 -32.04 -17.95 -9.30
C SER A 751 -33.38 -17.70 -8.60
N GLY A 752 -34.38 -18.52 -8.93
CA GLY A 752 -35.74 -18.43 -8.39
C GLY A 752 -36.58 -17.22 -8.84
N PHE A 753 -36.02 -16.28 -9.61
CA PHE A 753 -36.77 -15.20 -10.29
C PHE A 753 -37.34 -15.60 -11.66
N ALA A 754 -37.05 -16.82 -12.12
CA ALA A 754 -37.39 -17.31 -13.46
C ALA A 754 -36.87 -16.42 -14.61
N LYS A 755 -35.76 -15.69 -14.42
CA LYS A 755 -35.16 -14.83 -15.44
C LYS A 755 -34.04 -15.55 -16.18
N ARG A 756 -34.06 -15.44 -17.50
CA ARG A 756 -33.02 -16.00 -18.39
C ARG A 756 -31.77 -15.14 -18.38
N LEU A 757 -30.62 -15.79 -18.55
CA LEU A 757 -29.43 -15.13 -19.09
C LEU A 757 -29.61 -14.93 -20.59
N GLU A 758 -29.16 -13.78 -21.09
CA GLU A 758 -29.21 -13.42 -22.51
C GLU A 758 -27.80 -13.24 -23.10
N ALA A 759 -26.83 -12.82 -22.28
CA ALA A 759 -25.42 -12.71 -22.66
C ALA A 759 -24.47 -12.87 -21.46
N ILE A 760 -23.18 -13.09 -21.74
CA ILE A 760 -22.10 -13.21 -20.74
C ILE A 760 -20.82 -12.53 -21.24
N GLN A 761 -20.03 -12.01 -20.30
CA GLN A 761 -18.64 -11.60 -20.49
C GLN A 761 -17.76 -12.30 -19.44
N ILE A 762 -16.58 -12.74 -19.85
CA ILE A 762 -15.60 -13.42 -19.00
C ILE A 762 -14.24 -12.78 -19.21
N TYR A 763 -13.58 -12.44 -18.12
CA TYR A 763 -12.21 -12.02 -18.01
C TYR A 763 -11.38 -13.06 -17.26
N VAL A 764 -10.17 -13.37 -17.73
CA VAL A 764 -9.09 -13.93 -16.92
C VAL A 764 -7.98 -12.87 -16.88
N VAL A 765 -7.57 -12.51 -15.68
CA VAL A 765 -6.60 -11.43 -15.41
C VAL A 765 -5.61 -11.85 -14.34
N PRO A 766 -4.41 -11.26 -14.27
CA PRO A 766 -3.52 -11.44 -13.13
C PRO A 766 -4.22 -11.12 -11.81
N LYS A 767 -3.84 -11.81 -10.75
CA LYS A 767 -4.47 -11.64 -9.45
C LYS A 767 -4.33 -10.21 -8.92
N GLY A 768 -5.43 -9.66 -8.42
CA GLY A 768 -5.51 -8.28 -7.94
C GLY A 768 -5.92 -7.25 -9.00
N MET A 769 -5.98 -7.61 -10.28
CA MET A 769 -6.52 -6.75 -11.35
C MET A 769 -8.05 -6.85 -11.41
N THR A 770 -8.74 -5.73 -11.64
CA THR A 770 -10.21 -5.68 -11.75
C THR A 770 -10.67 -5.16 -13.11
N PRO A 771 -11.74 -5.72 -13.72
CA PRO A 771 -12.30 -5.19 -14.97
C PRO A 771 -12.87 -3.77 -14.81
N SER A 772 -12.48 -2.86 -15.70
CA SER A 772 -12.75 -1.41 -15.62
C SER A 772 -14.16 -0.95 -16.02
N SER A 773 -15.10 -1.87 -16.31
CA SER A 773 -16.45 -1.49 -16.73
C SER A 773 -17.54 -2.25 -15.97
N GLY A 774 -18.45 -1.55 -15.28
CA GLY A 774 -19.64 -2.13 -14.64
C GLY A 774 -20.30 -1.16 -13.68
N THR A 775 -21.54 -0.77 -13.94
CA THR A 775 -22.30 0.22 -13.12
C THR A 775 -23.06 -0.42 -11.96
N SER A 776 -23.10 -1.75 -11.88
CA SER A 776 -23.88 -2.51 -10.89
C SER A 776 -22.95 -3.18 -9.88
N ALA A 777 -23.11 -2.89 -8.59
CA ALA A 777 -22.33 -3.50 -7.50
C ALA A 777 -22.76 -4.95 -7.17
N VAL A 778 -23.83 -5.46 -7.80
CA VAL A 778 -24.45 -6.75 -7.45
C VAL A 778 -24.33 -7.73 -8.62
N SER A 779 -23.52 -8.79 -8.45
CA SER A 779 -23.25 -9.81 -9.47
C SER A 779 -24.30 -10.94 -9.54
N TYR A 780 -25.07 -11.13 -8.46
CA TYR A 780 -26.06 -12.20 -8.35
C TYR A 780 -27.34 -11.77 -7.61
N VAL A 781 -28.48 -12.28 -8.08
CA VAL A 781 -29.80 -12.01 -7.48
C VAL A 781 -30.55 -13.34 -7.27
N GLN A 782 -30.58 -13.86 -6.03
CA GLN A 782 -31.25 -15.13 -5.67
C GLN A 782 -32.51 -14.95 -4.83
N TYR A 783 -33.52 -15.76 -5.14
CA TYR A 783 -34.73 -15.91 -4.37
C TYR A 783 -34.56 -16.90 -3.20
N GLY A 784 -34.81 -16.47 -1.96
CA GLY A 784 -35.15 -17.37 -0.84
C GLY A 784 -34.08 -18.32 -0.23
N LYS A 785 -32.85 -17.82 0.12
CA LYS A 785 -31.82 -18.41 1.06
C LYS A 785 -30.71 -19.31 0.39
N ALA A 786 -29.45 -19.49 0.84
CA ALA A 786 -28.66 -19.24 2.08
C ALA A 786 -27.14 -19.07 1.83
N ALA A 787 -26.40 -18.56 2.82
CA ALA A 787 -24.93 -18.62 2.92
C ALA A 787 -24.40 -20.07 2.84
N SER A 788 -23.20 -20.21 2.26
CA SER A 788 -22.55 -21.50 2.04
C SER A 788 -21.88 -21.99 3.32
N LYS A 789 -21.63 -23.30 3.43
CA LYS A 789 -21.04 -24.00 4.58
C LYS A 789 -19.57 -23.61 4.89
N SER A 790 -19.08 -22.50 4.36
CA SER A 790 -17.73 -21.96 4.50
C SER A 790 -17.67 -20.61 5.22
N ASP A 791 -18.81 -20.03 5.58
CA ASP A 791 -18.85 -18.63 6.00
C ASP A 791 -19.02 -18.56 7.53
N GLN A 792 -18.03 -17.95 8.19
CA GLN A 792 -18.14 -17.52 9.59
C GLN A 792 -19.45 -16.73 9.79
N PRO A 793 -20.11 -16.82 10.96
CA PRO A 793 -21.38 -16.12 11.18
C PRO A 793 -21.19 -14.61 10.97
N GLY A 794 -21.99 -14.03 10.08
CA GLY A 794 -22.01 -12.58 9.85
C GLY A 794 -22.37 -11.78 11.11
N LEU A 795 -22.18 -10.47 11.08
CA LEU A 795 -22.31 -9.59 12.26
C LEU A 795 -23.74 -9.58 12.83
N ILE A 796 -24.75 -9.65 11.96
CA ILE A 796 -26.15 -9.86 12.33
C ILE A 796 -26.78 -11.01 11.54
N ASN A 797 -27.50 -11.89 12.23
CA ASN A 797 -28.10 -13.11 11.69
C ASN A 797 -29.61 -13.13 11.95
N TYR A 798 -30.41 -13.51 10.97
CA TYR A 798 -31.87 -13.58 11.12
C TYR A 798 -32.55 -14.65 10.28
N ALA A 799 -33.67 -15.15 10.79
CA ALA A 799 -34.50 -16.18 10.15
C ALA A 799 -35.98 -15.84 10.30
N THR A 800 -36.75 -16.01 9.24
CA THR A 800 -38.21 -15.81 9.24
C THR A 800 -38.97 -17.13 9.36
N HIS A 801 -40.21 -17.08 9.82
CA HIS A 801 -41.19 -18.16 9.69
C HIS A 801 -42.18 -17.77 8.60
N VAL A 802 -42.27 -18.58 7.53
CA VAL A 802 -43.10 -18.27 6.35
C VAL A 802 -44.30 -19.21 6.32
N GLN A 803 -45.48 -18.67 6.02
CA GLN A 803 -46.68 -19.48 5.79
C GLN A 803 -46.40 -20.64 4.83
N THR A 804 -46.84 -21.85 5.19
CA THR A 804 -46.64 -23.10 4.42
C THR A 804 -45.21 -23.65 4.47
N TYR A 805 -44.16 -22.81 4.56
CA TYR A 805 -42.76 -23.27 4.57
C TYR A 805 -42.15 -23.41 5.97
N GLY A 806 -42.81 -22.85 6.98
CA GLY A 806 -42.34 -22.92 8.35
C GLY A 806 -41.06 -22.11 8.59
N ASN A 807 -40.27 -22.56 9.57
CA ASN A 807 -39.02 -21.92 9.94
C ASN A 807 -38.02 -21.95 8.80
N GLN A 808 -37.57 -20.77 8.38
CA GLN A 808 -36.43 -20.62 7.51
C GLN A 808 -35.14 -20.79 8.34
N GLN A 809 -34.03 -21.02 7.65
CA GLN A 809 -32.69 -20.99 8.24
C GLN A 809 -32.23 -19.53 8.32
N PHE A 810 -31.21 -19.30 9.14
CA PHE A 810 -30.56 -18.01 9.27
C PHE A 810 -29.90 -17.54 7.96
N VAL A 811 -29.96 -16.24 7.76
CA VAL A 811 -29.22 -15.46 6.77
C VAL A 811 -28.55 -14.28 7.48
N SER A 812 -27.56 -13.63 6.87
CA SER A 812 -26.76 -12.60 7.54
C SER A 812 -26.58 -11.34 6.71
N ASP A 813 -26.27 -10.22 7.38
CA ASP A 813 -25.71 -8.99 6.80
C ASP A 813 -26.34 -8.52 5.47
N GLY A 814 -27.64 -8.22 5.50
CA GLY A 814 -28.39 -7.68 4.36
C GLY A 814 -28.98 -8.76 3.45
N SER A 815 -28.74 -10.04 3.72
CA SER A 815 -29.32 -11.15 2.95
C SER A 815 -30.85 -11.23 3.05
N PHE A 816 -31.53 -11.67 2.00
CA PHE A 816 -32.98 -11.77 2.01
C PHE A 816 -33.50 -12.93 2.86
N SER A 817 -34.48 -12.67 3.74
CA SER A 817 -35.26 -13.71 4.45
C SER A 817 -36.75 -13.55 4.18
N GLY A 818 -37.40 -14.58 3.64
CA GLY A 818 -38.83 -14.59 3.33
C GLY A 818 -39.15 -15.07 1.90
N THR A 819 -40.19 -14.48 1.30
CA THR A 819 -40.69 -14.74 -0.06
C THR A 819 -40.98 -13.43 -0.80
N TYR A 820 -40.95 -13.47 -2.13
CA TYR A 820 -41.22 -12.35 -3.03
C TYR A 820 -42.17 -12.81 -4.17
N GLY A 821 -43.37 -12.24 -4.33
CA GLY A 821 -44.25 -12.63 -5.43
C GLY A 821 -44.88 -14.04 -5.36
N GLU A 822 -44.61 -14.83 -4.31
CA GLU A 822 -45.31 -16.09 -4.02
C GLU A 822 -46.60 -15.92 -3.22
N ALA A 823 -46.92 -14.68 -2.85
CA ALA A 823 -48.06 -14.32 -2.02
C ALA A 823 -48.11 -15.01 -0.64
N LYS A 824 -46.96 -15.46 -0.12
CA LYS A 824 -46.82 -16.05 1.21
C LYS A 824 -46.48 -14.96 2.24
N ARG A 825 -47.08 -15.05 3.42
CA ARG A 825 -46.82 -14.12 4.53
C ARG A 825 -45.66 -14.59 5.41
N LEU A 826 -44.93 -13.65 5.98
CA LEU A 826 -44.18 -13.87 7.20
C LEU A 826 -45.17 -13.99 8.37
N GLU A 827 -44.93 -14.93 9.27
CA GLU A 827 -45.71 -15.12 10.50
C GLU A 827 -44.87 -14.85 11.77
N ALA A 828 -43.56 -15.07 11.71
CA ALA A 828 -42.62 -14.75 12.80
C ALA A 828 -41.19 -14.47 12.29
N ILE A 829 -40.33 -13.96 13.15
CA ILE A 829 -38.90 -13.71 12.89
C ILE A 829 -38.04 -13.94 14.14
N ARG A 830 -36.79 -14.32 13.93
CA ARG A 830 -35.72 -14.39 14.93
C ARG A 830 -34.49 -13.65 14.41
N ILE A 831 -33.84 -12.83 15.24
CA ILE A 831 -32.67 -12.01 14.93
C ILE A 831 -31.67 -12.17 16.07
N GLN A 832 -30.38 -12.30 15.76
CA GLN A 832 -29.30 -12.38 16.75
C GLN A 832 -28.03 -11.74 16.19
N VAL A 833 -27.25 -11.07 17.03
CA VAL A 833 -25.93 -10.54 16.65
C VAL A 833 -24.81 -11.52 16.97
N ASN A 834 -23.67 -11.39 16.28
CA ASN A 834 -22.47 -12.17 16.56
C ASN A 834 -21.48 -11.31 17.38
N ASN A 835 -21.64 -11.33 18.70
CA ASN A 835 -20.82 -10.52 19.60
C ASN A 835 -19.32 -10.87 19.53
N ASP A 836 -18.98 -12.15 19.32
CA ASP A 836 -17.59 -12.59 19.16
C ASP A 836 -16.93 -11.97 17.92
N ALA A 837 -17.68 -11.85 16.82
CA ALA A 837 -17.18 -11.19 15.60
C ALA A 837 -17.21 -9.66 15.67
N LEU A 838 -18.12 -9.09 16.48
CA LEU A 838 -18.25 -7.65 16.65
C LEU A 838 -17.25 -7.09 17.66
N GLY A 839 -16.76 -7.90 18.61
CA GLY A 839 -15.80 -7.48 19.63
C GLY A 839 -16.33 -6.40 20.58
N VAL A 840 -17.66 -6.34 20.78
CA VAL A 840 -18.34 -5.33 21.62
C VAL A 840 -19.48 -5.96 22.39
N ASP A 841 -19.75 -5.44 23.58
CA ASP A 841 -20.86 -5.92 24.41
C ASP A 841 -22.19 -5.28 23.99
N GLY A 842 -23.25 -6.08 23.92
CA GLY A 842 -24.56 -5.58 23.48
C GLY A 842 -25.39 -6.64 22.79
N GLY A 843 -26.46 -6.19 22.14
CA GLY A 843 -27.43 -7.09 21.53
C GLY A 843 -28.40 -6.40 20.58
N VAL A 844 -29.33 -7.18 20.01
CA VAL A 844 -30.47 -6.66 19.26
C VAL A 844 -31.78 -6.88 20.02
N THR A 845 -32.65 -5.88 20.01
CA THR A 845 -34.04 -6.03 20.44
C THR A 845 -35.00 -5.62 19.34
N TYR A 846 -36.09 -6.37 19.22
CA TYR A 846 -37.06 -6.21 18.14
C TYR A 846 -38.45 -6.67 18.57
N HIS A 847 -39.46 -6.20 17.85
CA HIS A 847 -40.82 -6.70 17.95
C HIS A 847 -41.58 -6.51 16.65
N THR A 848 -42.68 -7.23 16.50
CA THR A 848 -43.47 -7.26 15.26
C THR A 848 -44.92 -6.89 15.51
N HIS A 849 -45.53 -6.18 14.55
CA HIS A 849 -46.98 -5.94 14.51
C HIS A 849 -47.66 -7.13 13.82
N VAL A 850 -48.52 -7.84 14.55
CA VAL A 850 -49.20 -9.05 14.07
C VAL A 850 -50.68 -8.77 13.81
N GLN A 851 -51.19 -9.28 12.70
CA GLN A 851 -52.60 -9.15 12.32
C GLN A 851 -53.56 -9.49 13.49
N LYS A 852 -54.43 -8.53 13.82
CA LYS A 852 -55.43 -8.57 14.91
C LYS A 852 -54.87 -8.62 16.34
N LEU A 853 -53.55 -8.77 16.52
CA LEU A 853 -52.91 -8.77 17.84
C LEU A 853 -52.14 -7.48 18.11
N GLY A 854 -51.86 -6.69 17.08
CA GLY A 854 -51.12 -5.44 17.20
C GLY A 854 -49.63 -5.69 17.45
N TRP A 855 -48.96 -4.68 17.98
CA TRP A 855 -47.57 -4.77 18.41
C TRP A 855 -47.41 -5.79 19.54
N GLN A 856 -46.51 -6.75 19.32
CA GLN A 856 -46.15 -7.73 20.34
C GLN A 856 -45.09 -7.16 21.30
N PRO A 857 -44.84 -7.79 22.47
CA PRO A 857 -43.76 -7.40 23.36
C PRO A 857 -42.39 -7.42 22.67
N TRP A 858 -41.47 -6.56 23.13
CA TRP A 858 -40.06 -6.58 22.72
C TRP A 858 -39.39 -7.88 23.16
N VAL A 859 -38.59 -8.44 22.25
CA VAL A 859 -37.76 -9.62 22.49
C VAL A 859 -36.31 -9.30 22.17
N SER A 860 -35.38 -10.10 22.68
CA SER A 860 -33.93 -9.93 22.48
C SER A 860 -33.34 -11.03 21.62
N ASP A 861 -32.02 -11.01 21.43
CA ASP A 861 -31.24 -11.94 20.61
C ASP A 861 -31.75 -13.40 20.66
N GLY A 862 -32.04 -13.94 19.48
CA GLY A 862 -32.42 -15.34 19.29
C GLY A 862 -33.87 -15.68 19.69
N VAL A 863 -34.64 -14.74 20.26
CA VAL A 863 -36.02 -14.99 20.70
C VAL A 863 -37.02 -14.73 19.58
N VAL A 864 -38.02 -15.59 19.38
CA VAL A 864 -38.98 -15.43 18.28
C VAL A 864 -39.96 -14.27 18.55
N SER A 865 -40.12 -13.37 17.59
CA SER A 865 -41.20 -12.36 17.57
C SER A 865 -42.21 -12.69 16.47
N GLY A 866 -43.50 -12.73 16.82
CA GLY A 866 -44.61 -13.06 15.92
C GLY A 866 -45.39 -14.30 16.36
N THR A 867 -46.06 -14.97 15.43
CA THR A 867 -46.85 -16.18 15.71
C THR A 867 -46.43 -17.33 14.79
N THR A 868 -46.22 -18.52 15.34
CA THR A 868 -46.03 -19.74 14.56
C THR A 868 -47.30 -20.59 14.66
N GLY A 869 -47.83 -21.06 13.52
CA GLY A 869 -48.98 -21.99 13.49
C GLY A 869 -50.35 -21.39 13.78
N GLN A 870 -50.45 -20.08 14.07
CA GLN A 870 -51.73 -19.39 14.31
C GLN A 870 -52.36 -18.77 13.05
N ALA A 871 -51.71 -18.95 11.90
CA ALA A 871 -52.11 -18.40 10.61
C ALA A 871 -52.26 -16.86 10.57
N LYS A 872 -51.55 -16.13 11.44
CA LYS A 872 -51.53 -14.65 11.46
C LYS A 872 -50.26 -14.12 10.79
N ARG A 873 -50.40 -13.05 10.02
CA ARG A 873 -49.28 -12.38 9.32
C ARG A 873 -48.60 -11.34 10.19
N LEU A 874 -47.31 -11.13 9.93
CA LEU A 874 -46.63 -9.88 10.27
C LEU A 874 -47.07 -8.77 9.31
N GLU A 875 -47.24 -7.56 9.83
CA GLU A 875 -47.60 -6.36 9.07
C GLU A 875 -46.55 -5.26 9.20
N ALA A 876 -45.77 -5.24 10.28
CA ALA A 876 -44.64 -4.33 10.49
C ALA A 876 -43.63 -4.88 11.51
N ILE A 877 -42.45 -4.26 11.58
CA ILE A 877 -41.37 -4.60 12.51
C ILE A 877 -40.59 -3.34 12.93
N GLU A 878 -40.10 -3.33 14.18
CA GLU A 878 -39.10 -2.38 14.67
C GLU A 878 -37.92 -3.15 15.26
N ILE A 879 -36.70 -2.67 14.99
CA ILE A 879 -35.44 -3.29 15.39
C ILE A 879 -34.49 -2.19 15.89
N LYS A 880 -33.89 -2.37 17.07
CA LYS A 880 -32.88 -1.47 17.62
C LYS A 880 -31.79 -2.26 18.34
N LEU A 881 -30.61 -1.67 18.45
CA LEU A 881 -29.47 -2.25 19.16
C LEU A 881 -29.48 -1.82 20.63
N THR A 882 -28.81 -2.59 21.48
CA THR A 882 -28.66 -2.34 22.92
C THR A 882 -27.21 -2.48 23.34
N GLY A 883 -26.83 -1.85 24.47
CA GLY A 883 -25.46 -1.89 24.98
C GLY A 883 -24.48 -1.07 24.14
N GLU A 884 -23.19 -1.37 24.27
CA GLU A 884 -22.08 -0.73 23.54
C GLU A 884 -22.25 -0.88 22.02
N LEU A 885 -22.88 -1.97 21.57
CA LEU A 885 -23.22 -2.19 20.17
C LEU A 885 -24.07 -1.05 19.58
N ALA A 886 -24.97 -0.44 20.37
CA ALA A 886 -25.81 0.67 19.92
C ALA A 886 -25.04 2.00 19.78
N GLU A 887 -23.91 2.13 20.46
CA GLU A 887 -23.02 3.29 20.41
C GLU A 887 -22.10 3.20 19.19
N LYS A 888 -21.66 1.99 18.84
CA LYS A 888 -20.72 1.74 17.74
C LYS A 888 -21.37 1.47 16.40
N TYR A 889 -22.63 1.04 16.37
CA TYR A 889 -23.33 0.67 15.15
C TYR A 889 -24.73 1.27 15.05
N ASP A 890 -25.21 1.36 13.81
CA ASP A 890 -26.61 1.57 13.47
C ASP A 890 -27.17 0.32 12.76
N VAL A 891 -28.42 -0.04 13.06
CA VAL A 891 -29.12 -1.14 12.38
C VAL A 891 -30.07 -0.58 11.33
N TYR A 892 -29.88 -1.02 10.08
CA TYR A 892 -30.77 -0.73 8.96
C TYR A 892 -31.56 -1.97 8.57
N TYR A 893 -32.86 -1.79 8.35
CA TYR A 893 -33.74 -2.88 7.91
C TYR A 893 -34.84 -2.38 6.98
N ARG A 894 -35.28 -3.23 6.07
CA ARG A 894 -36.42 -2.95 5.20
C ARG A 894 -37.22 -4.21 4.95
N VAL A 895 -38.48 -4.04 4.59
CA VAL A 895 -39.43 -5.13 4.39
C VAL A 895 -40.03 -5.10 2.99
N HIS A 896 -40.31 -6.28 2.46
CA HIS A 896 -41.15 -6.45 1.28
C HIS A 896 -42.59 -6.61 1.74
N ALA A 897 -43.45 -5.65 1.42
CA ALA A 897 -44.86 -5.66 1.77
C ALA A 897 -45.73 -6.04 0.57
N GLN A 898 -46.76 -6.84 0.81
CA GLN A 898 -47.77 -7.15 -0.20
C GLN A 898 -48.31 -5.87 -0.85
N THR A 899 -48.46 -5.88 -2.18
CA THR A 899 -48.92 -4.75 -3.00
C THR A 899 -47.88 -3.63 -3.18
N PHE A 900 -47.06 -3.35 -2.17
CA PHE A 900 -46.15 -2.20 -2.19
C PHE A 900 -44.71 -2.53 -2.59
N GLY A 901 -44.34 -3.81 -2.60
CA GLY A 901 -42.98 -4.21 -2.90
C GLY A 901 -42.04 -3.92 -1.73
N TRP A 902 -40.77 -3.71 -2.05
CA TRP A 902 -39.78 -3.25 -1.07
C TRP A 902 -40.08 -1.82 -0.63
N LEU A 903 -40.19 -1.63 0.69
CA LEU A 903 -40.23 -0.30 1.31
C LEU A 903 -38.79 0.21 1.56
N ASN A 904 -38.66 1.52 1.82
CA ASN A 904 -37.36 2.12 2.11
C ASN A 904 -36.78 1.65 3.45
N TRP A 905 -35.47 1.84 3.64
CA TRP A 905 -34.77 1.46 4.85
C TRP A 905 -35.29 2.23 6.08
N ALA A 906 -35.66 1.49 7.12
CA ALA A 906 -35.83 1.98 8.47
C ALA A 906 -34.50 1.85 9.23
N LYS A 907 -34.28 2.74 10.19
CA LYS A 907 -33.09 2.81 11.02
C LYS A 907 -33.46 2.80 12.50
N ASN A 908 -32.73 2.07 13.35
CA ASN A 908 -32.74 2.21 14.81
C ASN A 908 -34.13 2.44 15.46
N GLY A 909 -35.00 1.44 15.38
CA GLY A 909 -36.32 1.47 16.00
C GLY A 909 -37.40 2.16 15.16
N GLN A 910 -37.07 2.71 13.97
CA GLN A 910 -38.10 3.20 13.04
C GLN A 910 -38.99 2.06 12.54
N THR A 911 -40.29 2.29 12.43
CA THR A 911 -41.18 1.25 11.90
C THR A 911 -40.91 0.94 10.43
N ALA A 912 -40.77 -0.35 10.10
CA ALA A 912 -40.78 -0.84 8.72
C ALA A 912 -42.03 -1.69 8.47
N GLY A 913 -42.88 -1.30 7.52
CA GLY A 913 -44.08 -2.06 7.15
C GLY A 913 -45.34 -1.23 6.89
N THR A 914 -46.50 -1.85 7.12
CA THR A 914 -47.82 -1.35 6.70
C THR A 914 -48.83 -1.38 7.85
N VAL A 915 -48.48 -0.77 8.98
CA VAL A 915 -49.39 -0.67 10.14
C VAL A 915 -50.69 0.00 9.70
N GLY A 916 -51.84 -0.59 10.03
CA GLY A 916 -53.17 -0.04 9.66
C GLY A 916 -53.67 -0.38 8.26
N TYR A 917 -52.81 -0.79 7.33
CA TYR A 917 -53.18 -1.09 5.92
C TYR A 917 -53.50 -2.55 5.65
N ALA A 918 -53.39 -3.40 6.67
CA ALA A 918 -53.70 -4.82 6.63
C ALA A 918 -52.94 -5.61 5.52
N LYS A 919 -51.78 -5.12 5.07
CA LYS A 919 -50.90 -5.82 4.13
C LYS A 919 -49.89 -6.68 4.88
N ARG A 920 -49.62 -7.88 4.35
CA ARG A 920 -48.61 -8.79 4.92
C ARG A 920 -47.20 -8.35 4.55
N LEU A 921 -46.27 -8.57 5.46
CA LEU A 921 -44.87 -8.69 5.10
C LEU A 921 -44.66 -10.04 4.41
N GLU A 922 -43.88 -10.04 3.34
CA GLU A 922 -43.50 -11.23 2.59
C GLU A 922 -42.02 -11.53 2.75
N GLY A 923 -41.16 -10.53 3.03
CA GLY A 923 -39.74 -10.72 3.32
C GLY A 923 -39.06 -9.52 3.97
N ILE A 924 -37.79 -9.68 4.37
CA ILE A 924 -37.00 -8.69 5.13
C ILE A 924 -35.51 -8.77 4.81
N GLN A 925 -34.81 -7.63 4.96
CA GLN A 925 -33.34 -7.52 4.99
C GLN A 925 -32.92 -6.69 6.21
N ILE A 926 -31.81 -7.04 6.85
CA ILE A 926 -31.27 -6.39 8.06
C ILE A 926 -29.74 -6.34 7.96
N VAL A 927 -29.13 -5.20 8.25
CA VAL A 927 -27.67 -5.01 8.22
C VAL A 927 -27.21 -4.11 9.36
N LEU A 928 -25.99 -4.33 9.85
CA LEU A 928 -25.29 -3.41 10.74
C LEU A 928 -24.31 -2.54 9.94
N VAL A 929 -24.26 -1.25 10.26
CA VAL A 929 -23.25 -0.32 9.72
C VAL A 929 -22.60 0.43 10.87
N PRO A 930 -21.34 0.91 10.72
CA PRO A 930 -20.73 1.77 11.72
C PRO A 930 -21.62 2.97 12.06
N LYS A 931 -21.54 3.44 13.31
CA LYS A 931 -22.35 4.54 13.80
C LYS A 931 -22.28 5.76 12.86
N GLY A 932 -23.44 6.29 12.46
CA GLY A 932 -23.52 7.43 11.54
C GLY A 932 -23.34 7.05 10.05
N GLY A 933 -23.07 5.79 9.74
CA GLY A 933 -22.98 5.27 8.37
C GLY A 933 -24.29 5.44 7.58
N LYS A 934 -24.16 5.53 6.24
CA LYS A 934 -25.30 5.63 5.33
C LYS A 934 -25.99 4.26 5.18
N ALA A 935 -27.30 4.28 4.92
CA ALA A 935 -28.05 3.08 4.54
C ALA A 935 -27.44 2.45 3.27
N PRO A 936 -27.47 1.11 3.12
CA PRO A 936 -27.06 0.47 1.87
C PRO A 936 -27.84 1.01 0.67
N SER A 937 -27.17 1.13 -0.47
CA SER A 937 -27.79 1.58 -1.73
C SER A 937 -29.08 0.80 -2.03
N ALA A 938 -30.23 1.48 -2.00
CA ALA A 938 -31.53 0.92 -2.32
C ALA A 938 -31.86 1.13 -3.80
N THR A 939 -31.04 0.62 -4.71
CA THR A 939 -31.39 0.61 -6.15
C THR A 939 -31.82 -0.80 -6.54
N PRO A 940 -33.13 -1.04 -6.53
CA PRO A 940 -33.83 -0.80 -7.79
C PRO A 940 -34.97 0.22 -7.75
N LEU A 941 -35.36 0.77 -6.59
CA LEU A 941 -36.47 1.71 -6.47
C LEU A 941 -36.22 2.67 -5.31
N ASN A 942 -35.32 3.64 -5.50
CA ASN A 942 -35.32 4.83 -4.65
C ASN A 942 -36.24 5.88 -5.31
N ASP A 943 -37.52 5.52 -5.44
CA ASP A 943 -38.56 6.30 -6.11
C ASP A 943 -39.37 7.18 -5.13
N GLY A 944 -38.81 7.47 -3.94
CA GLY A 944 -39.44 8.33 -2.93
C GLY A 944 -40.46 7.63 -2.02
N ARG A 945 -40.60 6.30 -2.05
CA ARG A 945 -41.47 5.56 -1.11
C ARG A 945 -41.02 5.71 0.35
N ALA A 946 -41.96 5.76 1.29
CA ALA A 946 -41.66 5.81 2.72
C ALA A 946 -41.22 4.44 3.28
N CYS A 947 -40.47 4.43 4.38
CA CYS A 947 -40.13 3.22 5.14
C CYS A 947 -41.36 2.59 5.84
N ILE A 948 -42.39 3.41 6.09
CA ILE A 948 -43.70 3.00 6.59
C ILE A 948 -44.80 3.55 5.70
N ILE A 949 -45.81 2.72 5.44
CA ILE A 949 -47.10 3.15 4.92
C ILE A 949 -48.09 3.11 6.08
N LYS A 950 -48.47 4.30 6.56
CA LYS A 950 -49.35 4.52 7.71
C LYS A 950 -50.80 4.73 7.31
#